data_AF-A0A2V5HJX6-F1
#
_entry.id   AF-A0A2V5HJX6-F1
#
_cell.length_a   1.000
_cell.length_b   1.000
_cell.length_c   1.000
_cell.angle_alpha   90.00
_cell.angle_beta   90.00
_cell.angle_gamma   90.00
#
_symmetry.space_group_name_H-M   'P 1'
#
loop_
_entity.id
_entity.type
_entity.pdbx_description
1 polymer ?
#
loop_
_entity_poly.entity_id
_entity_poly.type
_entity_poly.pdbx_seq_one_letter_code
_entity_poly.pdbx_strand_id
1 'polypeptide(L)'
;MTYFRIPLVGFRLQIALVALVVAPSYILFGYNQAVLGSLLSLRSWVDVFPEIDTIDTTGAQKSHNSTSQGACNASFQIGAMIGALSLSFYADRLGRRRVIFLAAIITFIGQALQCSATTLAQLIVGRVIIGFAIGQTSGTVPVWQSECASSKDRGQQVVCVGIFISTGYWLCNWVDLGFSFLSSSTMQWRAPLIIPFLFSAILLVSVFAFPESPRWLASKGRREEAMISLAQYRGKEPTDIMVQRELAGIELSFEGTERTSLKDMFRKDDRERLFYRFLLCMGLNFFQQACGGNLISVYSSTIFQNYLNMTPTTAKILAASVLMWKCICCFIPCWTIDRWGRRLSFMISGGGMAVCMAVLAITTGLGTITHTKAIVYVAFMFVFNFFYPIGFMGGNFLYATEVAPGRLRAAMSSLATANHWLWNLVVVLVTPVAIDTIGYGYYVIYALISATIPVCVYLFYPETKNRNLEMLDQVFATAPSVWKVVSQARGLPQGEQPVAQVEEGKEDAAADFCRLKRPLTYSEKVLYSHLDESFDEPIVRGQSQLRLRPLRIACQDATAQMALIQFMSAGMDAAAVPTTVHCDHLIVSRDGEDQDLPRAIEAHREVYEFMESACQKYNMGFWKPGAGIIHQIVLENYAFPSGMMIGTDSHTPNAGGLGMIAIGVGGADAVDVMAGLPLELKAPKVLGVRLTGQLSQWASPKDIISTVAGLISVKGGTGSIIEYFGPGSQTLSATGMATVCNMGAETGATTSIFPYSPQMADYLRSTHRSDMARAVGSVAPELRADEGAEYDQVIEIDLSTLEPRINGPFTPDLSTPLSKFAQTAEENQWPELTAGLIGSCTNSSFEDMGRAAHLAQQALDAGLQPKMPLLISPGSLQTRDTIEDAGILPVFKKLGAVMLPNACGPCCGSWDRTDMPKGTPNSIITSYNRNFSGRLDSNPATHIFLTSPELVMAKVFSGDLSFDPTVDTLTTPSGETFKFQPPTGDALPKDGYKESSSAYLAPPSKRDNLEVKISPSSQRLQRLAPFEPWHGRDFEDCVVLIKTKGKCTTDHITPAGPWFRYRGHLENISNNTLIGAVNAETGQVNSIRNQLTGEESQEVPATARYYKSHDQPWVVIADHNYGEGSSREHAALQPRYLGGVAIIAKSFARIHEANLKKQGMLALTFANEADYDRIHASDRVSIRGLAELAPGKNLTLQVTSAQGEIWEAELQHTFTEEQIGYFRAGSALNLMSGGVNSS
;
A
#
# COMPACT_ATOMS: atom_id res chain seq x y z
N MET A 1 16.62 -45.17 9.41
CA MET A 1 15.91 -45.76 8.25
C MET A 1 15.96 -44.75 7.12
N THR A 2 16.94 -44.89 6.20
CA THR A 2 17.38 -43.79 5.32
C THR A 2 17.32 -44.15 3.83
N TYR A 3 16.56 -45.17 3.40
CA TYR A 3 16.71 -45.72 2.03
C TYR A 3 15.41 -46.16 1.32
N PHE A 4 14.31 -45.43 1.46
CA PHE A 4 13.17 -45.57 0.54
C PHE A 4 12.54 -44.19 0.29
N ARG A 5 13.12 -43.41 -0.62
CA ARG A 5 12.48 -42.19 -1.15
C ARG A 5 12.20 -42.42 -2.63
N ILE A 6 10.97 -42.15 -3.05
CA ILE A 6 10.61 -42.20 -4.47
C ILE A 6 11.35 -41.07 -5.19
N PRO A 7 12.07 -41.33 -6.31
CA PRO A 7 12.86 -40.32 -7.05
C PRO A 7 11.98 -39.46 -7.97
N LEU A 8 10.78 -39.08 -7.51
CA LEU A 8 9.85 -38.22 -8.25
C LEU A 8 9.83 -36.84 -7.60
N VAL A 9 9.65 -35.80 -8.42
CA VAL A 9 9.50 -34.41 -8.00
C VAL A 9 8.36 -33.74 -8.76
N GLY A 10 7.90 -32.59 -8.26
CA GLY A 10 6.85 -31.77 -8.86
C GLY A 10 5.53 -32.53 -9.04
N PHE A 11 4.89 -32.33 -10.19
CA PHE A 11 3.59 -32.91 -10.52
C PHE A 11 3.56 -34.45 -10.44
N ARG A 12 4.64 -35.14 -10.83
CA ARG A 12 4.72 -36.61 -10.78
C ARG A 12 4.70 -37.13 -9.34
N LEU A 13 5.37 -36.41 -8.43
CA LEU A 13 5.34 -36.72 -7.00
C LEU A 13 3.94 -36.52 -6.42
N GLN A 14 3.24 -35.45 -6.81
CA GLN A 14 1.88 -35.16 -6.37
C GLN A 14 0.87 -36.23 -6.86
N ILE A 15 0.96 -36.67 -8.12
CA ILE A 15 0.14 -37.79 -8.62
C ILE A 15 0.42 -39.07 -7.84
N ALA A 16 1.69 -39.39 -7.58
CA ALA A 16 2.05 -40.58 -6.81
C ALA A 16 1.50 -40.52 -5.38
N LEU A 17 1.54 -39.35 -4.73
CA LEU A 17 0.96 -39.14 -3.40
C LEU A 17 -0.56 -39.39 -3.43
N VAL A 18 -1.25 -38.88 -4.46
CA VAL A 18 -2.68 -39.12 -4.65
C VAL A 18 -2.97 -40.60 -4.83
N ALA A 19 -2.24 -41.30 -5.70
CA ALA A 19 -2.50 -42.70 -6.03
C ALA A 19 -2.17 -43.67 -4.88
N LEU A 20 -1.10 -43.42 -4.13
CA LEU A 20 -0.57 -44.37 -3.14
C LEU A 20 -0.94 -44.04 -1.68
N VAL A 21 -1.41 -42.83 -1.39
CA VAL A 21 -1.81 -42.42 -0.03
C VAL A 21 -3.26 -41.96 0.02
N VAL A 22 -3.64 -41.02 -0.84
CA VAL A 22 -4.97 -40.38 -0.79
C VAL A 22 -6.06 -41.36 -1.23
N ALA A 23 -5.86 -42.01 -2.39
CA ALA A 23 -6.83 -42.93 -2.96
C ALA A 23 -7.11 -44.14 -2.05
N PRO A 24 -6.09 -44.88 -1.54
CA PRO A 24 -6.34 -46.00 -0.64
C PRO A 24 -7.03 -45.55 0.66
N SER A 25 -6.64 -44.40 1.22
CA SER A 25 -7.24 -43.87 2.47
C SER A 25 -8.74 -43.57 2.31
N TYR A 26 -9.13 -42.95 1.19
CA TYR A 26 -10.53 -42.56 0.96
C TYR A 26 -11.39 -43.65 0.31
N ILE A 27 -10.79 -44.61 -0.39
CA ILE A 27 -11.48 -45.87 -0.76
C ILE A 27 -11.82 -46.64 0.52
N LEU A 28 -10.88 -46.76 1.47
CA LEU A 28 -11.14 -47.38 2.77
C LEU A 28 -12.27 -46.67 3.52
N PHE A 29 -12.31 -45.33 3.50
CA PHE A 29 -13.41 -44.56 4.06
C PHE A 29 -14.75 -45.01 3.45
N GLY A 30 -14.92 -44.89 2.14
CA GLY A 30 -16.21 -45.14 1.48
C GLY A 30 -16.64 -46.59 1.59
N TYR A 31 -15.70 -47.51 1.42
CA TYR A 31 -15.97 -48.94 1.46
C TYR A 31 -16.46 -49.38 2.84
N ASN A 32 -15.73 -49.04 3.92
CA ASN A 32 -16.10 -49.47 5.27
C ASN A 32 -17.38 -48.81 5.78
N GLN A 33 -17.73 -47.63 5.26
CA GLN A 33 -18.98 -46.96 5.57
C GLN A 33 -20.19 -47.64 4.88
N ALA A 34 -20.07 -48.11 3.64
CA ALA A 34 -21.19 -48.73 2.91
C ALA A 34 -21.32 -50.24 3.10
N VAL A 35 -20.23 -50.95 3.41
CA VAL A 35 -20.17 -52.43 3.31
C VAL A 35 -21.23 -53.18 4.07
N LEU A 36 -21.69 -52.71 5.23
CA LEU A 36 -22.71 -53.47 5.95
C LEU A 36 -24.10 -53.34 5.31
N GLY A 37 -24.43 -52.22 4.66
CA GLY A 37 -25.81 -51.93 4.24
C GLY A 37 -26.42 -52.99 3.32
N SER A 38 -25.61 -53.58 2.44
CA SER A 38 -25.99 -54.67 1.51
C SER A 38 -26.01 -56.06 2.18
N LEU A 39 -25.15 -56.27 3.19
CA LEU A 39 -24.91 -57.54 3.87
C LEU A 39 -25.98 -57.86 4.93
N LEU A 40 -26.62 -56.83 5.52
CA LEU A 40 -27.68 -56.96 6.53
C LEU A 40 -28.89 -57.79 6.05
N SER A 41 -29.05 -57.96 4.74
CA SER A 41 -30.15 -58.71 4.11
C SER A 41 -29.79 -60.16 3.75
N LEU A 42 -28.55 -60.62 4.03
CA LEU A 42 -28.08 -61.95 3.65
C LEU A 42 -28.45 -63.00 4.71
N ARG A 43 -28.84 -64.19 4.26
CA ARG A 43 -29.17 -65.28 5.18
C ARG A 43 -27.98 -65.74 6.03
N SER A 44 -26.83 -65.92 5.40
CA SER A 44 -25.58 -66.31 6.08
C SER A 44 -25.04 -65.27 7.06
N TRP A 45 -25.54 -64.03 7.00
CA TRP A 45 -25.24 -62.97 7.96
C TRP A 45 -26.09 -63.12 9.21
N VAL A 46 -27.40 -63.28 9.02
CA VAL A 46 -28.39 -63.48 10.09
C VAL A 46 -28.08 -64.76 10.89
N ASP A 47 -27.68 -65.84 10.23
CA ASP A 47 -27.36 -67.11 10.91
C ASP A 47 -26.17 -66.99 11.88
N VAL A 48 -25.24 -66.05 11.64
CA VAL A 48 -24.07 -65.81 12.51
C VAL A 48 -24.35 -64.72 13.55
N PHE A 49 -25.23 -63.76 13.26
CA PHE A 49 -25.57 -62.64 14.13
C PHE A 49 -27.10 -62.54 14.36
N PRO A 50 -27.71 -63.51 15.07
CA PRO A 50 -29.15 -63.57 15.25
C PRO A 50 -29.74 -62.38 16.04
N GLU A 51 -28.91 -61.67 16.83
CA GLU A 51 -29.35 -60.53 17.65
C GLU A 51 -29.76 -59.30 16.81
N ILE A 52 -29.43 -59.27 15.52
CA ILE A 52 -29.77 -58.19 14.58
C ILE A 52 -30.62 -58.67 13.41
N ASP A 53 -31.32 -59.80 13.59
CA ASP A 53 -32.21 -60.37 12.58
C ASP A 53 -33.49 -59.54 12.41
N THR A 54 -33.68 -58.96 11.23
CA THR A 54 -34.89 -58.22 10.82
C THR A 54 -35.67 -58.92 9.70
N ILE A 55 -35.21 -60.11 9.26
CA ILE A 55 -35.80 -60.89 8.17
C ILE A 55 -36.87 -61.83 8.71
N ASP A 56 -36.55 -62.61 9.76
CA ASP A 56 -37.48 -63.63 10.30
C ASP A 56 -38.30 -63.13 11.51
N THR A 57 -37.99 -61.94 12.03
CA THR A 57 -38.65 -61.38 13.21
C THR A 57 -39.81 -60.45 12.85
N THR A 58 -40.85 -60.39 13.70
CA THR A 58 -42.04 -59.53 13.51
C THR A 58 -42.41 -58.75 14.79
N GLY A 59 -43.18 -57.68 14.67
CA GLY A 59 -43.70 -56.92 15.81
C GLY A 59 -42.61 -56.24 16.66
N ALA A 60 -42.76 -56.30 17.99
CA ALA A 60 -41.84 -55.64 18.93
C ALA A 60 -40.39 -56.16 18.83
N GLN A 61 -40.19 -57.46 18.56
CA GLN A 61 -38.87 -58.04 18.39
C GLN A 61 -38.16 -57.49 17.15
N LYS A 62 -38.88 -57.33 16.03
CA LYS A 62 -38.33 -56.72 14.81
C LYS A 62 -37.92 -55.27 15.04
N SER A 63 -38.72 -54.50 15.78
CA SER A 63 -38.40 -53.12 16.15
C SER A 63 -37.13 -53.04 17.01
N HIS A 64 -36.97 -53.95 17.98
CA HIS A 64 -35.76 -54.04 18.81
C HIS A 64 -34.54 -54.43 17.99
N ASN A 65 -34.63 -55.51 17.20
CA ASN A 65 -33.55 -55.98 16.35
C ASN A 65 -33.15 -54.95 15.28
N SER A 66 -34.10 -54.21 14.71
CA SER A 66 -33.84 -53.10 13.78
C SER A 66 -33.07 -51.96 14.43
N THR A 67 -33.35 -51.67 15.71
CA THR A 67 -32.60 -50.67 16.48
C THR A 67 -31.17 -51.14 16.73
N SER A 68 -31.00 -52.41 17.13
CA SER A 68 -29.69 -53.04 17.33
C SER A 68 -28.88 -53.15 16.03
N GLN A 69 -29.54 -53.43 14.91
CA GLN A 69 -28.96 -53.46 13.57
C GLN A 69 -28.45 -52.07 13.14
N GLY A 70 -29.26 -51.03 13.37
CA GLY A 70 -28.88 -49.63 13.16
C GLY A 70 -27.68 -49.22 14.03
N ALA A 71 -27.67 -49.61 15.30
CA ALA A 71 -26.55 -49.36 16.22
C ALA A 71 -25.26 -50.10 15.80
N CYS A 72 -25.37 -51.34 15.34
CA CYS A 72 -24.24 -52.10 14.78
C CYS A 72 -23.65 -51.39 13.56
N ASN A 73 -24.50 -50.93 12.63
CA ASN A 73 -24.06 -50.19 11.46
C ASN A 73 -23.34 -48.88 11.84
N ALA A 74 -23.93 -48.14 12.78
CA ALA A 74 -23.47 -46.86 13.31
C ALA A 74 -22.17 -46.92 14.15
N SER A 75 -21.78 -48.09 14.65
CA SER A 75 -20.59 -48.26 15.51
C SER A 75 -19.28 -47.78 14.86
N PHE A 76 -19.19 -47.86 13.53
CA PHE A 76 -18.07 -47.34 12.76
C PHE A 76 -17.92 -45.82 12.90
N GLN A 77 -19.03 -45.07 12.84
CA GLN A 77 -19.04 -43.62 12.97
C GLN A 77 -18.64 -43.16 14.38
N ILE A 78 -19.00 -43.93 15.42
CA ILE A 78 -18.55 -43.67 16.80
C ILE A 78 -17.02 -43.74 16.87
N GLY A 79 -16.44 -44.82 16.33
CA GLY A 79 -15.00 -44.97 16.21
C GLY A 79 -14.38 -43.79 15.46
N ALA A 80 -14.93 -43.43 14.30
CA ALA A 80 -14.41 -42.35 13.44
C ALA A 80 -14.48 -40.97 14.08
N MET A 81 -15.54 -40.69 14.84
CA MET A 81 -15.65 -39.46 15.63
C MET A 81 -14.53 -39.39 16.69
N ILE A 82 -14.33 -40.45 17.47
CA ILE A 82 -13.28 -40.50 18.50
C ILE A 82 -11.90 -40.42 17.88
N GLY A 83 -11.68 -41.12 16.77
CA GLY A 83 -10.45 -41.11 15.99
C GLY A 83 -10.08 -39.71 15.50
N ALA A 84 -11.04 -39.00 14.91
CA ALA A 84 -10.86 -37.63 14.46
C ALA A 84 -10.56 -36.69 15.65
N LEU A 85 -11.31 -36.77 16.74
CA LEU A 85 -11.06 -35.95 17.95
C LEU A 85 -9.66 -36.17 18.54
N SER A 86 -9.16 -37.40 18.48
CA SER A 86 -7.86 -37.75 19.04
C SER A 86 -6.69 -37.00 18.37
N LEU A 87 -6.82 -36.61 17.11
CA LEU A 87 -5.80 -35.89 16.36
C LEU A 87 -5.45 -34.53 16.98
N SER A 88 -6.40 -33.85 17.62
CA SER A 88 -6.18 -32.54 18.25
C SER A 88 -5.13 -32.56 19.35
N PHE A 89 -4.77 -33.74 19.87
CA PHE A 89 -3.79 -33.91 20.94
C PHE A 89 -2.37 -34.24 20.47
N TYR A 90 -2.22 -34.95 19.34
CA TYR A 90 -0.91 -35.49 18.93
C TYR A 90 -0.58 -35.36 17.44
N ALA A 91 -1.50 -34.92 16.57
CA ALA A 91 -1.25 -34.85 15.12
C ALA A 91 -0.05 -33.93 14.79
N ASP A 92 0.04 -32.77 15.45
CA ASP A 92 1.17 -31.86 15.26
C ASP A 92 2.44 -32.32 15.97
N ARG A 93 2.38 -33.27 16.91
CA ARG A 93 3.59 -33.85 17.53
C ARG A 93 4.20 -34.93 16.65
N LEU A 94 3.38 -35.77 16.04
CA LEU A 94 3.84 -36.93 15.26
C LEU A 94 4.13 -36.60 13.79
N GLY A 95 3.53 -35.54 13.24
CA GLY A 95 3.60 -35.24 11.80
C GLY A 95 2.60 -36.08 10.99
N ARG A 96 2.47 -35.80 9.69
CA ARG A 96 1.38 -36.37 8.88
C ARG A 96 1.62 -37.85 8.54
N ARG A 97 2.86 -38.19 8.17
CA ARG A 97 3.22 -39.57 7.76
C ARG A 97 3.03 -40.60 8.87
N ARG A 98 3.49 -40.29 10.09
CA ARG A 98 3.41 -41.22 11.23
C ARG A 98 1.98 -41.48 11.66
N VAL A 99 1.13 -40.45 11.64
CA VAL A 99 -0.30 -40.60 11.97
C VAL A 99 -0.99 -41.52 10.96
N ILE A 100 -0.78 -41.31 9.66
CA ILE A 100 -1.37 -42.16 8.62
C ILE A 100 -0.86 -43.60 8.71
N PHE A 101 0.43 -43.79 8.99
CA PHE A 101 1.00 -45.13 9.19
C PHE A 101 0.37 -45.86 10.37
N LEU A 102 0.25 -45.20 11.53
CA LEU A 102 -0.40 -45.78 12.72
C LEU A 102 -1.87 -46.09 12.44
N ALA A 103 -2.59 -45.20 11.76
CA ALA A 103 -3.97 -45.44 11.35
C ALA A 103 -4.08 -46.65 10.42
N ALA A 104 -3.14 -46.85 9.48
CA ALA A 104 -3.14 -48.02 8.60
C ALA A 104 -2.95 -49.33 9.38
N ILE A 105 -2.07 -49.36 10.40
CA ILE A 105 -1.91 -50.51 11.31
C ILE A 105 -3.22 -50.80 12.05
N ILE A 106 -3.84 -49.77 12.63
CA ILE A 106 -5.09 -49.90 13.39
C ILE A 106 -6.22 -50.39 12.48
N THR A 107 -6.30 -49.88 11.25
CA THR A 107 -7.27 -50.33 10.24
C THR A 107 -7.08 -51.81 9.94
N PHE A 108 -5.84 -52.27 9.74
CA PHE A 108 -5.51 -53.66 9.46
C PHE A 108 -5.94 -54.59 10.61
N ILE A 109 -5.70 -54.18 11.86
CA ILE A 109 -6.14 -54.94 13.06
C ILE A 109 -7.67 -54.99 13.12
N GLY A 110 -8.35 -53.87 12.93
CA GLY A 110 -9.81 -53.81 12.94
C GLY A 110 -10.45 -54.66 11.84
N GLN A 111 -9.88 -54.66 10.63
CA GLN A 111 -10.32 -55.51 9.52
C GLN A 111 -10.16 -57.00 9.85
N ALA A 112 -9.05 -57.39 10.50
CA ALA A 112 -8.82 -58.78 10.91
C ALA A 112 -9.88 -59.24 11.92
N LEU A 113 -10.23 -58.37 12.87
CA LEU A 113 -11.30 -58.64 13.83
C LEU A 113 -12.67 -58.73 13.16
N GLN A 114 -12.98 -57.85 12.20
CA GLN A 114 -14.27 -57.85 11.52
C GLN A 114 -14.43 -59.08 10.59
N CYS A 115 -13.38 -59.48 9.86
CA CYS A 115 -13.42 -60.64 8.96
C CYS A 115 -13.49 -61.98 9.71
N SER A 116 -12.89 -62.05 10.90
CA SER A 116 -12.88 -63.25 11.74
C SER A 116 -14.10 -63.36 12.66
N ALA A 117 -14.97 -62.33 12.70
CA ALA A 117 -16.06 -62.22 13.66
C ALA A 117 -17.00 -63.44 13.65
N THR A 118 -17.20 -64.02 14.82
CA THR A 118 -18.21 -65.07 15.07
C THR A 118 -19.27 -64.63 16.09
N THR A 119 -19.10 -63.45 16.69
CA THR A 119 -20.06 -62.84 17.61
C THR A 119 -20.30 -61.38 17.23
N LEU A 120 -21.49 -60.87 17.54
CA LEU A 120 -21.85 -59.48 17.24
C LEU A 120 -20.93 -58.48 17.95
N ALA A 121 -20.51 -58.78 19.19
CA ALA A 121 -19.59 -57.93 19.94
C ALA A 121 -18.22 -57.80 19.26
N GLN A 122 -17.66 -58.90 18.75
CA GLN A 122 -16.39 -58.88 18.03
C GLN A 122 -16.49 -58.05 16.73
N LEU A 123 -17.61 -58.18 16.02
CA LEU A 123 -17.89 -57.38 14.82
C LEU A 123 -17.94 -55.88 15.15
N ILE A 124 -18.65 -55.49 16.23
CA ILE A 124 -18.76 -54.11 16.68
C ILE A 124 -17.40 -53.55 17.10
N VAL A 125 -16.60 -54.30 17.87
CA VAL A 125 -15.26 -53.89 18.28
C VAL A 125 -14.36 -53.68 17.07
N GLY A 126 -14.39 -54.60 16.09
CA GLY A 126 -13.68 -54.45 14.83
C GLY A 126 -14.07 -53.15 14.11
N ARG A 127 -15.38 -52.85 14.01
CA ARG A 127 -15.88 -51.62 13.37
C ARG A 127 -15.48 -50.35 14.09
N VAL A 128 -15.51 -50.31 15.41
CA VAL A 128 -15.06 -49.15 16.20
C VAL A 128 -13.56 -48.90 15.97
N ILE A 129 -12.74 -49.96 15.92
CA ILE A 129 -11.30 -49.86 15.68
C ILE A 129 -11.01 -49.35 14.26
N ILE A 130 -11.67 -49.90 13.23
CA ILE A 130 -11.55 -49.40 11.86
C ILE A 130 -12.01 -47.95 11.80
N GLY A 131 -13.16 -47.63 12.40
CA GLY A 131 -13.70 -46.28 12.51
C GLY A 131 -12.65 -45.33 13.06
N PHE A 132 -12.04 -45.65 14.20
CA PHE A 132 -11.00 -44.84 14.83
C PHE A 132 -9.85 -44.50 13.88
N ALA A 133 -9.39 -45.47 13.10
CA ALA A 133 -8.37 -45.22 12.08
C ALA A 133 -8.85 -44.37 10.89
N ILE A 134 -10.07 -44.59 10.42
CA ILE A 134 -10.67 -43.77 9.36
C ILE A 134 -10.87 -42.32 9.83
N GLY A 135 -11.24 -42.11 11.09
CA GLY A 135 -11.29 -40.80 11.71
C GLY A 135 -9.95 -40.07 11.67
N GLN A 136 -8.85 -40.79 11.93
CA GLN A 136 -7.50 -40.22 11.86
C GLN A 136 -7.07 -39.86 10.44
N THR A 137 -7.30 -40.76 9.48
CA THR A 137 -6.91 -40.53 8.07
C THR A 137 -7.76 -39.43 7.43
N SER A 138 -9.07 -39.42 7.67
CA SER A 138 -9.98 -38.38 7.14
C SER A 138 -9.69 -36.97 7.65
N GLY A 139 -9.09 -36.83 8.85
CA GLY A 139 -8.62 -35.54 9.36
C GLY A 139 -7.20 -35.16 8.93
N THR A 140 -6.32 -36.14 8.71
CA THR A 140 -4.88 -35.88 8.46
C THR A 140 -4.54 -35.79 6.97
N VAL A 141 -5.13 -36.62 6.12
CA VAL A 141 -4.80 -36.69 4.69
C VAL A 141 -5.11 -35.38 3.95
N PRO A 142 -6.29 -34.73 4.12
CA PRO A 142 -6.57 -33.44 3.49
C PRO A 142 -5.63 -32.34 3.93
N VAL A 143 -5.26 -32.33 5.22
CA VAL A 143 -4.29 -31.37 5.77
C VAL A 143 -2.93 -31.57 5.11
N TRP A 144 -2.49 -32.81 4.95
CA TRP A 144 -1.21 -33.08 4.29
C TRP A 144 -1.25 -32.69 2.81
N GLN A 145 -2.33 -33.00 2.09
CA GLN A 145 -2.48 -32.58 0.69
C GLN A 145 -2.49 -31.05 0.54
N SER A 146 -3.24 -30.33 1.39
CA SER A 146 -3.32 -28.87 1.31
C SER A 146 -2.00 -28.19 1.68
N GLU A 147 -1.25 -28.76 2.62
CA GLU A 147 0.07 -28.27 3.01
C GLU A 147 1.16 -28.54 1.96
N CYS A 148 0.93 -29.45 0.99
CA CYS A 148 1.90 -29.76 -0.08
C CYS A 148 1.53 -29.13 -1.43
N ALA A 149 0.25 -28.84 -1.65
CA ALA A 149 -0.24 -28.27 -2.90
C ALA A 149 0.13 -26.79 -3.10
N SER A 150 0.16 -26.35 -4.36
CA SER A 150 0.23 -24.93 -4.71
C SER A 150 -1.16 -24.29 -4.63
N SER A 151 -1.28 -22.99 -4.43
CA SER A 151 -2.59 -22.29 -4.37
C SER A 151 -3.42 -22.43 -5.65
N LYS A 152 -2.76 -22.61 -6.81
CA LYS A 152 -3.38 -22.82 -8.11
C LYS A 152 -4.03 -24.20 -8.25
N ASP A 153 -3.37 -25.24 -7.75
CA ASP A 153 -3.77 -26.63 -7.98
C ASP A 153 -4.44 -27.27 -6.75
N ARG A 154 -4.44 -26.57 -5.60
CA ARG A 154 -4.95 -27.08 -4.31
C ARG A 154 -6.37 -27.57 -4.38
N GLY A 155 -7.25 -26.84 -5.08
CA GLY A 155 -8.67 -27.19 -5.15
C GLY A 155 -8.87 -28.55 -5.80
N GLN A 156 -8.35 -28.72 -7.02
CA GLN A 156 -8.38 -29.97 -7.76
C GLN A 156 -7.72 -31.13 -6.99
N GLN A 157 -6.57 -30.88 -6.36
CA GLN A 157 -5.83 -31.92 -5.64
C GLN A 157 -6.55 -32.43 -4.41
N VAL A 158 -7.20 -31.58 -3.62
CA VAL A 158 -7.90 -32.03 -2.41
C VAL A 158 -9.31 -32.52 -2.75
N VAL A 159 -10.03 -31.92 -3.72
CA VAL A 159 -11.41 -32.32 -4.02
C VAL A 159 -11.51 -33.74 -4.58
N CYS A 160 -10.42 -34.28 -5.15
CA CYS A 160 -10.37 -35.63 -5.68
C CYS A 160 -10.60 -36.72 -4.61
N VAL A 161 -10.47 -36.41 -3.30
CA VAL A 161 -10.87 -37.32 -2.21
C VAL A 161 -12.29 -37.83 -2.39
N GLY A 162 -13.18 -37.00 -2.96
CA GLY A 162 -14.56 -37.38 -3.21
C GLY A 162 -14.75 -38.46 -4.28
N ILE A 163 -13.85 -38.52 -5.26
CA ILE A 163 -13.80 -39.61 -6.25
C ILE A 163 -13.50 -40.92 -5.53
N PHE A 164 -12.54 -40.91 -4.60
CA PHE A 164 -12.10 -42.11 -3.89
C PHE A 164 -13.11 -42.58 -2.83
N ILE A 165 -13.78 -41.66 -2.14
CA ILE A 165 -14.93 -41.99 -1.27
C ILE A 165 -16.02 -42.69 -2.09
N SER A 166 -16.41 -42.09 -3.21
CA SER A 166 -17.43 -42.68 -4.09
C SER A 166 -16.97 -43.99 -4.71
N THR A 167 -15.67 -44.13 -4.98
CA THR A 167 -15.07 -45.38 -5.44
C THR A 167 -15.26 -46.49 -4.40
N GLY A 168 -15.01 -46.21 -3.12
CA GLY A 168 -15.32 -47.14 -2.05
C GLY A 168 -16.79 -47.53 -2.01
N TYR A 169 -17.71 -46.57 -2.19
CA TYR A 169 -19.16 -46.84 -2.18
C TYR A 169 -19.62 -47.77 -3.31
N TRP A 170 -19.31 -47.45 -4.56
CA TRP A 170 -19.77 -48.28 -5.67
C TRP A 170 -19.02 -49.61 -5.72
N LEU A 171 -17.71 -49.62 -5.46
CA LEU A 171 -16.91 -50.85 -5.48
C LEU A 171 -17.48 -51.86 -4.49
N CYS A 172 -17.77 -51.42 -3.28
CA CYS A 172 -18.37 -52.28 -2.26
C CYS A 172 -19.73 -52.84 -2.70
N ASN A 173 -20.64 -51.99 -3.19
CA ASN A 173 -21.98 -52.44 -3.60
C ASN A 173 -21.97 -53.44 -4.76
N TRP A 174 -21.05 -53.29 -5.73
CA TRP A 174 -20.89 -54.24 -6.82
C TRP A 174 -20.23 -55.54 -6.36
N VAL A 175 -19.24 -55.46 -5.46
CA VAL A 175 -18.63 -56.63 -4.81
C VAL A 175 -19.68 -57.40 -4.02
N ASP A 176 -20.45 -56.73 -3.17
CA ASP A 176 -21.51 -57.36 -2.36
C ASP A 176 -22.59 -58.02 -3.23
N LEU A 177 -22.98 -57.37 -4.34
CA LEU A 177 -23.87 -57.97 -5.33
C LEU A 177 -23.26 -59.23 -5.95
N GLY A 178 -22.00 -59.18 -6.37
CA GLY A 178 -21.30 -60.32 -6.96
C GLY A 178 -21.20 -61.51 -6.00
N PHE A 179 -20.85 -61.26 -4.74
CA PHE A 179 -20.76 -62.31 -3.71
C PHE A 179 -22.13 -62.77 -3.19
N SER A 180 -23.20 -61.99 -3.37
CA SER A 180 -24.56 -62.38 -2.97
C SER A 180 -25.10 -63.60 -3.74
N PHE A 181 -24.53 -63.93 -4.90
CA PHE A 181 -24.89 -65.10 -5.70
C PHE A 181 -24.27 -66.42 -5.19
N LEU A 182 -23.31 -66.39 -4.26
CA LEU A 182 -22.77 -67.61 -3.65
C LEU A 182 -23.82 -68.26 -2.76
N SER A 183 -24.19 -69.52 -2.95
CA SER A 183 -25.20 -70.17 -2.10
C SER A 183 -24.66 -70.55 -0.72
N SER A 184 -25.28 -70.04 0.34
CA SER A 184 -25.18 -70.51 1.74
C SER A 184 -23.77 -70.65 2.34
N SER A 185 -22.88 -69.70 2.06
CA SER A 185 -21.52 -69.65 2.63
C SER A 185 -21.27 -68.35 3.38
N THR A 186 -20.54 -68.41 4.50
CA THR A 186 -20.05 -67.20 5.21
C THR A 186 -19.12 -66.36 4.34
N MET A 187 -18.61 -66.91 3.24
CA MET A 187 -17.84 -66.16 2.24
C MET A 187 -18.68 -65.11 1.51
N GLN A 188 -20.02 -65.21 1.53
CA GLN A 188 -20.91 -64.17 0.99
C GLN A 188 -20.64 -62.79 1.60
N TRP A 189 -20.24 -62.73 2.88
CA TRP A 189 -20.00 -61.47 3.59
C TRP A 189 -18.55 -61.33 4.09
N ARG A 190 -17.82 -62.43 4.34
CA ARG A 190 -16.41 -62.36 4.74
C ARG A 190 -15.48 -61.93 3.60
N ALA A 191 -15.72 -62.37 2.37
CA ALA A 191 -14.87 -61.99 1.23
C ALA A 191 -14.95 -60.48 0.91
N PRO A 192 -16.15 -59.84 0.90
CA PRO A 192 -16.24 -58.38 0.83
C PRO A 192 -15.48 -57.64 1.94
N LEU A 193 -15.43 -58.17 3.17
CA LEU A 193 -14.68 -57.55 4.27
C LEU A 193 -13.16 -57.71 4.15
N ILE A 194 -12.67 -58.67 3.38
CA ILE A 194 -11.22 -58.91 3.19
C ILE A 194 -10.63 -57.94 2.16
N ILE A 195 -11.37 -57.57 1.11
CA ILE A 195 -10.88 -56.70 0.02
C ILE A 195 -10.22 -55.40 0.52
N PRO A 196 -10.77 -54.70 1.53
CA PRO A 196 -10.14 -53.53 2.14
C PRO A 196 -8.69 -53.69 2.62
N PHE A 197 -8.23 -54.90 2.97
CA PHE A 197 -6.84 -55.14 3.40
C PHE A 197 -5.82 -54.72 2.34
N LEU A 198 -6.16 -54.83 1.06
CA LEU A 198 -5.29 -54.40 -0.04
C LEU A 198 -4.93 -52.91 0.10
N PHE A 199 -5.93 -52.07 0.35
CA PHE A 199 -5.72 -50.63 0.47
C PHE A 199 -4.96 -50.26 1.75
N SER A 200 -5.21 -50.97 2.86
CA SER A 200 -4.43 -50.81 4.09
C SER A 200 -2.97 -51.22 3.92
N ALA A 201 -2.70 -52.30 3.19
CA ALA A 201 -1.34 -52.74 2.89
C ALA A 201 -0.58 -51.73 2.01
N ILE A 202 -1.25 -51.12 1.02
CA ILE A 202 -0.65 -50.06 0.19
C ILE A 202 -0.17 -48.90 1.08
N LEU A 203 -1.00 -48.43 2.04
CA LEU A 203 -0.63 -47.34 2.95
C LEU A 203 0.56 -47.67 3.84
N LEU A 204 0.62 -48.90 4.38
CA LEU A 204 1.71 -49.35 5.23
C LEU A 204 3.07 -49.33 4.52
N VAL A 205 3.08 -49.64 3.22
CA VAL A 205 4.30 -49.70 2.42
C VAL A 205 4.67 -48.33 1.84
N SER A 206 3.69 -47.50 1.46
CA SER A 206 3.93 -46.31 0.64
C SER A 206 4.19 -45.02 1.44
N VAL A 207 3.62 -44.85 2.63
CA VAL A 207 3.52 -43.53 3.30
C VAL A 207 4.86 -42.86 3.59
N PHE A 208 5.90 -43.63 3.94
CA PHE A 208 7.23 -43.09 4.24
C PHE A 208 8.07 -42.81 3.00
N ALA A 209 7.62 -43.22 1.81
CA ALA A 209 8.30 -42.94 0.54
C ALA A 209 8.14 -41.48 0.09
N PHE A 210 7.20 -40.74 0.70
CA PHE A 210 6.88 -39.35 0.39
C PHE A 210 7.52 -38.35 1.36
N PRO A 211 7.84 -37.12 0.91
CA PRO A 211 8.32 -36.05 1.78
C PRO A 211 7.26 -35.61 2.79
N GLU A 212 7.69 -35.25 4.01
CA GLU A 212 6.78 -34.73 5.05
C GLU A 212 6.25 -33.34 4.68
N SER A 213 5.11 -32.93 5.25
CA SER A 213 4.56 -31.59 5.02
C SER A 213 5.59 -30.47 5.25
N PRO A 214 5.84 -29.58 4.25
CA PRO A 214 6.78 -28.48 4.39
C PRO A 214 6.33 -27.46 5.45
N ARG A 215 5.01 -27.17 5.55
CA ARG A 215 4.46 -26.28 6.58
C ARG A 215 4.59 -26.87 7.99
N TRP A 216 4.38 -28.17 8.15
CA TRP A 216 4.58 -28.84 9.44
C TRP A 216 6.06 -28.81 9.85
N LEU A 217 6.98 -29.10 8.92
CA LEU A 217 8.42 -29.02 9.18
C LEU A 217 8.86 -27.60 9.59
N ALA A 218 8.37 -26.57 8.89
CA ALA A 218 8.62 -25.17 9.22
C ALA A 218 8.10 -24.82 10.63
N SER A 219 6.89 -25.25 11.00
CA SER A 219 6.33 -25.04 12.36
C SER A 219 7.13 -25.72 13.49
N LYS A 220 8.01 -26.67 13.15
CA LYS A 220 8.92 -27.34 14.08
C LYS A 220 10.32 -26.72 14.10
N GLY A 221 10.54 -25.61 13.39
CA GLY A 221 11.85 -24.99 13.23
C GLY A 221 12.83 -25.82 12.39
N ARG A 222 12.34 -26.81 11.62
CA ARG A 222 13.17 -27.70 10.78
C ARG A 222 13.29 -27.13 9.37
N ARG A 223 13.87 -25.93 9.26
CA ARG A 223 13.93 -25.12 8.04
C ARG A 223 14.53 -25.87 6.84
N GLU A 224 15.67 -26.52 7.02
CA GLU A 224 16.36 -27.23 5.94
C GLU A 224 15.51 -28.37 5.35
N GLU A 225 14.88 -29.17 6.22
CA GLU A 225 13.98 -30.23 5.78
C GLU A 225 12.70 -29.68 5.13
N ALA A 226 12.18 -28.56 5.64
CA ALA A 226 11.03 -27.87 5.06
C ALA A 226 11.33 -27.38 3.64
N MET A 227 12.51 -26.79 3.44
CA MET A 227 13.01 -26.33 2.15
C MET A 227 13.14 -27.49 1.15
N ILE A 228 13.77 -28.59 1.55
CA ILE A 228 13.94 -29.78 0.70
C ILE A 228 12.57 -30.36 0.34
N SER A 229 11.67 -30.51 1.31
CA SER A 229 10.33 -31.03 1.04
C SER A 229 9.57 -30.13 0.07
N LEU A 230 9.61 -28.82 0.28
CA LEU A 230 8.96 -27.84 -0.57
C LEU A 230 9.51 -27.88 -2.00
N ALA A 231 10.84 -27.89 -2.14
CA ALA A 231 11.54 -28.02 -3.41
C ALA A 231 11.10 -29.29 -4.17
N GLN A 232 11.00 -30.43 -3.48
CA GLN A 232 10.55 -31.70 -4.05
C GLN A 232 9.10 -31.61 -4.56
N TYR A 233 8.17 -31.00 -3.80
CA TYR A 233 6.79 -30.82 -4.25
C TYR A 233 6.64 -29.78 -5.37
N ARG A 234 7.53 -28.79 -5.45
CA ARG A 234 7.55 -27.77 -6.51
C ARG A 234 8.32 -28.21 -7.76
N GLY A 235 9.12 -29.27 -7.70
CA GLY A 235 9.94 -29.73 -8.82
C GLY A 235 11.13 -28.81 -9.10
N LYS A 236 11.67 -28.18 -8.06
CA LYS A 236 12.72 -27.16 -8.11
C LYS A 236 13.89 -27.55 -7.21
N GLU A 237 15.02 -26.85 -7.37
CA GLU A 237 16.15 -26.98 -6.45
C GLU A 237 15.86 -26.24 -5.12
N PRO A 238 16.39 -26.69 -3.97
CA PRO A 238 16.24 -25.98 -2.70
C PRO A 238 16.78 -24.55 -2.70
N THR A 239 17.74 -24.25 -3.58
CA THR A 239 18.32 -22.91 -3.77
C THR A 239 17.49 -22.00 -4.68
N ASP A 240 16.43 -22.51 -5.32
CA ASP A 240 15.56 -21.72 -6.18
C ASP A 240 14.86 -20.61 -5.38
N ILE A 241 14.95 -19.38 -5.88
CA ILE A 241 14.44 -18.19 -5.19
C ILE A 241 12.95 -18.28 -4.88
N MET A 242 12.15 -18.97 -5.69
CA MET A 242 10.72 -19.16 -5.44
C MET A 242 10.47 -20.09 -4.26
N VAL A 243 11.31 -21.13 -4.09
CA VAL A 243 11.22 -22.05 -2.95
C VAL A 243 11.62 -21.33 -1.67
N GLN A 244 12.66 -20.50 -1.72
CA GLN A 244 13.11 -19.71 -0.57
C GLN A 244 12.07 -18.65 -0.17
N ARG A 245 11.46 -17.98 -1.14
CA ARG A 245 10.37 -17.00 -0.92
C ARG A 245 9.13 -17.66 -0.33
N GLU A 246 8.68 -18.78 -0.89
CA GLU A 246 7.52 -19.49 -0.36
C GLU A 246 7.79 -20.02 1.06
N LEU A 247 8.99 -20.54 1.33
CA LEU A 247 9.38 -20.98 2.67
C LEU A 247 9.44 -19.83 3.67
N ALA A 248 10.00 -18.69 3.28
CA ALA A 248 10.02 -17.49 4.13
C ALA A 248 8.61 -17.01 4.47
N GLY A 249 7.68 -17.02 3.51
CA GLY A 249 6.26 -16.72 3.76
C GLY A 249 5.61 -17.70 4.74
N ILE A 250 5.91 -19.00 4.61
CA ILE A 250 5.45 -20.03 5.56
C ILE A 250 6.01 -19.76 6.96
N GLU A 251 7.31 -19.47 7.10
CA GLU A 251 7.96 -19.21 8.39
C GLU A 251 7.43 -17.93 9.07
N LEU A 252 7.21 -16.88 8.28
CA LEU A 252 6.67 -15.60 8.76
C LEU A 252 5.24 -15.76 9.31
N SER A 253 4.45 -16.70 8.77
CA SER A 253 3.13 -17.06 9.35
C SER A 253 3.21 -17.67 10.76
N PHE A 254 4.39 -18.13 11.16
CA PHE A 254 4.68 -18.71 12.48
C PHE A 254 5.44 -17.77 13.43
N GLU A 255 6.12 -16.73 12.93
CA GLU A 255 6.84 -15.73 13.74
C GLU A 255 5.89 -14.64 14.28
N GLY A 256 6.03 -14.26 15.56
CA GLY A 256 5.27 -13.14 16.16
C GLY A 256 4.01 -13.49 16.97
N THR A 257 3.81 -14.73 17.43
CA THR A 257 2.64 -15.06 18.25
C THR A 257 2.99 -16.08 19.34
N GLU A 258 2.62 -15.77 20.59
CA GLU A 258 2.72 -16.67 21.73
C GLU A 258 1.99 -18.00 21.46
N ARG A 259 2.25 -19.04 22.26
CA ARG A 259 1.62 -20.37 22.14
C ARG A 259 0.07 -20.26 22.14
N THR A 260 -0.53 -20.19 20.97
CA THR A 260 -1.98 -20.16 20.78
C THR A 260 -2.58 -21.54 21.08
N SER A 261 -3.60 -21.57 21.92
CA SER A 261 -4.34 -22.77 22.32
C SER A 261 -5.75 -22.75 21.73
N LEU A 262 -6.40 -23.91 21.60
CA LEU A 262 -7.82 -24.00 21.24
C LEU A 262 -8.73 -23.22 22.21
N LYS A 263 -8.28 -22.92 23.44
CA LYS A 263 -9.02 -22.07 24.38
C LYS A 263 -9.09 -20.60 23.94
N ASP A 264 -8.17 -20.16 23.10
CA ASP A 264 -8.06 -18.75 22.70
C ASP A 264 -9.18 -18.34 21.74
N MET A 265 -9.89 -19.29 21.12
CA MET A 265 -11.09 -19.00 20.32
C MET A 265 -12.25 -18.42 21.14
N PHE A 266 -12.21 -18.49 22.48
CA PHE A 266 -13.25 -17.92 23.34
C PHE A 266 -12.81 -16.61 24.01
N ARG A 267 -11.65 -16.05 23.64
CA ARG A 267 -11.20 -14.75 24.16
C ARG A 267 -12.03 -13.61 23.58
N LYS A 268 -12.27 -12.57 24.40
CA LYS A 268 -12.99 -11.37 23.97
C LYS A 268 -12.23 -10.53 22.93
N ASP A 269 -10.90 -10.62 22.89
CA ASP A 269 -10.03 -9.92 21.93
C ASP A 269 -9.52 -10.90 20.85
N ASP A 270 -10.44 -11.62 20.20
CA ASP A 270 -10.14 -12.58 19.12
C ASP A 270 -9.81 -11.84 17.81
N ARG A 271 -8.61 -11.25 17.74
CA ARG A 271 -8.12 -10.52 16.56
C ARG A 271 -8.12 -11.37 15.30
N GLU A 272 -7.79 -12.67 15.39
CA GLU A 272 -7.74 -13.61 14.27
C GLU A 272 -9.09 -14.26 13.92
N ARG A 273 -10.16 -13.94 14.66
CA ARG A 273 -11.52 -14.45 14.46
C ARG A 273 -11.58 -15.98 14.47
N LEU A 274 -10.78 -16.60 15.33
CA LEU A 274 -10.67 -18.05 15.49
C LEU A 274 -12.03 -18.71 15.73
N PHE A 275 -12.93 -18.09 16.50
CA PHE A 275 -14.28 -18.63 16.71
C PHE A 275 -15.11 -18.67 15.43
N TYR A 276 -15.06 -17.60 14.65
CA TYR A 276 -15.79 -17.53 13.39
C TYR A 276 -15.23 -18.51 12.36
N ARG A 277 -13.90 -18.62 12.23
CA ARG A 277 -13.23 -19.62 11.39
C ARG A 277 -13.63 -21.05 11.78
N PHE A 278 -13.71 -21.31 13.08
CA PHE A 278 -14.19 -22.57 13.62
C PHE A 278 -15.65 -22.87 13.23
N LEU A 279 -16.54 -21.89 13.36
CA LEU A 279 -17.95 -22.03 12.94
C LEU A 279 -18.10 -22.30 11.44
N LEU A 280 -17.27 -21.67 10.58
CA LEU A 280 -17.28 -21.96 9.14
C LEU A 280 -16.88 -23.40 8.84
N CYS A 281 -15.84 -23.92 9.50
CA CYS A 281 -15.40 -25.30 9.34
C CYS A 281 -16.46 -26.30 9.82
N MET A 282 -17.09 -26.00 10.97
CA MET A 282 -18.17 -26.83 11.53
C MET A 282 -19.43 -26.80 10.65
N GLY A 283 -19.81 -25.63 10.16
CA GLY A 283 -21.02 -25.44 9.35
C GLY A 283 -21.03 -26.26 8.07
N LEU A 284 -19.94 -26.25 7.28
CA LEU A 284 -19.88 -27.05 6.05
C LEU A 284 -19.90 -28.56 6.30
N ASN A 285 -19.23 -29.02 7.35
CA ASN A 285 -19.23 -30.45 7.72
C ASN A 285 -20.59 -30.91 8.26
N PHE A 286 -21.33 -30.01 8.94
CA PHE A 286 -22.73 -30.23 9.26
C PHE A 286 -23.59 -30.30 8.00
N PHE A 287 -23.51 -29.29 7.12
CA PHE A 287 -24.32 -29.24 5.89
C PHE A 287 -24.11 -30.45 4.99
N GLN A 288 -22.88 -30.97 4.89
CA GLN A 288 -22.59 -32.19 4.15
C GLN A 288 -23.46 -33.38 4.59
N GLN A 289 -23.67 -33.52 5.90
CA GLN A 289 -24.46 -34.61 6.47
C GLN A 289 -25.94 -34.28 6.48
N ALA A 290 -26.27 -33.03 6.79
CA ALA A 290 -27.63 -32.54 6.96
C ALA A 290 -28.35 -32.19 5.63
N CYS A 291 -27.76 -32.49 4.47
CA CYS A 291 -28.41 -32.38 3.16
C CYS A 291 -28.86 -33.73 2.55
N GLY A 292 -28.75 -34.83 3.31
CA GLY A 292 -29.30 -36.14 2.94
C GLY A 292 -28.43 -36.98 2.00
N GLY A 293 -27.15 -36.63 1.88
CA GLY A 293 -26.18 -37.42 1.12
C GLY A 293 -26.05 -38.87 1.60
N ASN A 294 -25.94 -39.08 2.90
CA ASN A 294 -25.81 -40.43 3.49
C ASN A 294 -27.10 -41.24 3.44
N LEU A 295 -28.26 -40.58 3.59
CA LEU A 295 -29.58 -41.21 3.37
C LEU A 295 -29.60 -41.92 2.01
N ILE A 296 -29.27 -41.18 0.96
CA ILE A 296 -29.25 -41.71 -0.42
C ILE A 296 -28.11 -42.71 -0.64
N SER A 297 -26.94 -42.49 -0.02
CA SER A 297 -25.76 -43.30 -0.31
C SER A 297 -25.73 -44.65 0.41
N VAL A 298 -26.24 -44.71 1.64
CA VAL A 298 -26.19 -45.91 2.49
C VAL A 298 -27.48 -46.73 2.40
N TYR A 299 -28.64 -46.06 2.26
CA TYR A 299 -29.95 -46.72 2.33
C TYR A 299 -30.68 -46.80 0.98
N SER A 300 -30.03 -46.52 -0.15
CA SER A 300 -30.66 -46.58 -1.49
C SER A 300 -31.28 -47.93 -1.81
N SER A 301 -30.59 -49.04 -1.52
CA SER A 301 -31.13 -50.40 -1.75
C SER A 301 -32.37 -50.66 -0.91
N THR A 302 -32.35 -50.28 0.38
CA THR A 302 -33.49 -50.38 1.29
C THR A 302 -34.65 -49.50 0.83
N ILE A 303 -34.38 -48.27 0.38
CA ILE A 303 -35.39 -47.35 -0.15
C ILE A 303 -36.07 -47.96 -1.38
N PHE A 304 -35.31 -48.46 -2.35
CA PHE A 304 -35.86 -49.07 -3.56
C PHE A 304 -36.66 -50.33 -3.27
N GLN A 305 -36.19 -51.18 -2.36
CA GLN A 305 -36.85 -52.43 -2.02
C GLN A 305 -38.09 -52.23 -1.15
N ASN A 306 -37.99 -51.47 -0.06
CA ASN A 306 -39.04 -51.38 0.96
C ASN A 306 -40.05 -50.26 0.70
N TYR A 307 -39.67 -49.19 -0.02
CA TYR A 307 -40.55 -48.04 -0.25
C TYR A 307 -41.04 -47.94 -1.69
N LEU A 308 -40.22 -48.32 -2.68
CA LEU A 308 -40.65 -48.40 -4.08
C LEU A 308 -41.14 -49.79 -4.50
N ASN A 309 -41.16 -50.76 -3.58
CA ASN A 309 -41.60 -52.14 -3.79
C ASN A 309 -40.89 -52.86 -4.96
N MET A 310 -39.59 -52.58 -5.16
CA MET A 310 -38.79 -53.23 -6.20
C MET A 310 -38.27 -54.59 -5.73
N THR A 311 -38.01 -55.50 -6.68
CA THR A 311 -37.39 -56.80 -6.34
C THR A 311 -35.98 -56.60 -5.75
N PRO A 312 -35.52 -57.47 -4.83
CA PRO A 312 -34.22 -57.31 -4.16
C PRO A 312 -33.05 -57.15 -5.14
N THR A 313 -33.06 -57.91 -6.24
CA THR A 313 -32.03 -57.83 -7.29
C THR A 313 -32.06 -56.47 -8.00
N THR A 314 -33.24 -55.99 -8.40
CA THR A 314 -33.39 -54.69 -9.07
C THR A 314 -32.98 -53.54 -8.16
N ALA A 315 -33.36 -53.59 -6.88
CA ALA A 315 -32.99 -52.59 -5.88
C ALA A 315 -31.47 -52.51 -5.68
N LYS A 316 -30.78 -53.66 -5.57
CA LYS A 316 -29.31 -53.71 -5.46
C LYS A 316 -28.61 -53.19 -6.72
N ILE A 317 -29.08 -53.56 -7.92
CA ILE A 317 -28.53 -53.06 -9.18
C ILE A 317 -28.70 -51.55 -9.30
N LEU A 318 -29.89 -51.01 -9.00
CA LEU A 318 -30.14 -49.57 -9.04
C LEU A 318 -29.31 -48.81 -8.01
N ALA A 319 -29.18 -49.33 -6.79
CA ALA A 319 -28.32 -48.74 -5.75
C ALA A 319 -26.85 -48.66 -6.19
N ALA A 320 -26.32 -49.77 -6.73
CA ALA A 320 -24.96 -49.81 -7.26
C ALA A 320 -24.77 -48.85 -8.46
N SER A 321 -25.78 -48.73 -9.32
CA SER A 321 -25.78 -47.83 -10.48
C SER A 321 -25.82 -46.35 -10.09
N VAL A 322 -26.65 -45.97 -9.11
CA VAL A 322 -26.74 -44.61 -8.58
C VAL A 322 -25.42 -44.17 -7.94
N LEU A 323 -24.76 -45.08 -7.21
CA LEU A 323 -23.46 -44.80 -6.59
C LEU A 323 -22.31 -44.74 -7.60
N MET A 324 -22.37 -45.57 -8.66
CA MET A 324 -21.44 -45.46 -9.78
C MET A 324 -21.62 -44.13 -10.52
N TRP A 325 -22.87 -43.71 -10.76
CA TRP A 325 -23.17 -42.39 -11.31
C TRP A 325 -22.62 -41.25 -10.42
N LYS A 326 -22.78 -41.35 -9.11
CA LYS A 326 -22.19 -40.42 -8.15
C LYS A 326 -20.68 -40.30 -8.33
N CYS A 327 -19.99 -41.42 -8.52
CA CYS A 327 -18.55 -41.45 -8.76
C CYS A 327 -18.15 -40.74 -10.05
N ILE A 328 -18.90 -40.95 -11.15
CA ILE A 328 -18.70 -40.22 -12.41
C ILE A 328 -18.87 -38.71 -12.20
N CYS A 329 -19.91 -38.31 -11.45
CA CYS A 329 -20.14 -36.91 -11.11
C CYS A 329 -19.04 -36.31 -10.22
N CYS A 330 -18.30 -37.10 -9.44
CA CYS A 330 -17.17 -36.62 -8.64
C CYS A 330 -15.98 -36.11 -9.47
N PHE A 331 -15.93 -36.37 -10.78
CA PHE A 331 -14.95 -35.74 -11.68
C PHE A 331 -15.29 -34.29 -12.02
N ILE A 332 -16.57 -33.89 -11.94
CA ILE A 332 -17.01 -32.52 -12.24
C ILE A 332 -16.32 -31.49 -11.32
N PRO A 333 -16.30 -31.66 -9.97
CA PRO A 333 -15.55 -30.80 -9.06
C PRO A 333 -14.08 -30.60 -9.42
N CYS A 334 -13.41 -31.62 -9.97
CA CYS A 334 -12.00 -31.50 -10.37
C CYS A 334 -11.77 -30.44 -11.45
N TRP A 335 -12.81 -30.09 -12.22
CA TRP A 335 -12.75 -29.01 -13.21
C TRP A 335 -13.43 -27.73 -12.75
N THR A 336 -14.48 -27.84 -11.94
CA THR A 336 -15.29 -26.69 -11.55
C THR A 336 -14.76 -25.97 -10.32
N ILE A 337 -14.11 -26.65 -9.37
CA ILE A 337 -13.76 -26.04 -8.06
C ILE A 337 -12.74 -24.90 -8.18
N ASP A 338 -11.80 -25.00 -9.12
CA ASP A 338 -10.80 -23.95 -9.41
C ASP A 338 -11.28 -22.99 -10.52
N ARG A 339 -12.34 -23.31 -11.26
CA ARG A 339 -12.95 -22.39 -12.24
C ARG A 339 -14.01 -21.49 -11.62
N TRP A 340 -15.00 -22.08 -10.95
CA TRP A 340 -16.12 -21.40 -10.32
C TRP A 340 -15.80 -20.84 -8.93
N GLY A 341 -14.78 -21.39 -8.26
CA GLY A 341 -14.49 -21.09 -6.87
C GLY A 341 -15.33 -21.91 -5.90
N ARG A 342 -15.00 -21.82 -4.60
CA ARG A 342 -15.60 -22.69 -3.57
C ARG A 342 -17.03 -22.26 -3.28
N ARG A 343 -17.30 -20.95 -3.23
CA ARG A 343 -18.61 -20.41 -2.86
C ARG A 343 -19.68 -20.80 -3.87
N LEU A 344 -19.43 -20.54 -5.15
CA LEU A 344 -20.40 -20.84 -6.20
C LEU A 344 -20.70 -22.34 -6.27
N SER A 345 -19.69 -23.19 -6.09
CA SER A 345 -19.84 -24.64 -6.05
C SER A 345 -20.77 -25.10 -4.92
N PHE A 346 -20.61 -24.57 -3.70
CA PHE A 346 -21.51 -24.90 -2.59
C PHE A 346 -22.95 -24.37 -2.79
N MET A 347 -23.11 -23.17 -3.37
CA MET A 347 -24.44 -22.61 -3.63
C MET A 347 -25.19 -23.40 -4.71
N ILE A 348 -24.54 -23.77 -5.82
CA ILE A 348 -25.13 -24.60 -6.88
C ILE A 348 -25.51 -25.98 -6.32
N SER A 349 -24.61 -26.60 -5.54
CA SER A 349 -24.85 -27.89 -4.90
C SER A 349 -26.05 -27.82 -3.95
N GLY A 350 -26.09 -26.85 -3.03
CA GLY A 350 -27.17 -26.67 -2.07
C GLY A 350 -28.53 -26.44 -2.72
N GLY A 351 -28.60 -25.54 -3.71
CA GLY A 351 -29.84 -25.25 -4.44
C GLY A 351 -30.36 -26.46 -5.22
N GLY A 352 -29.48 -27.15 -5.95
CA GLY A 352 -29.83 -28.37 -6.69
C GLY A 352 -30.30 -29.51 -5.78
N MET A 353 -29.64 -29.72 -4.64
CA MET A 353 -30.04 -30.71 -3.65
C MET A 353 -31.39 -30.38 -3.01
N ALA A 354 -31.67 -29.11 -2.72
CA ALA A 354 -32.95 -28.66 -2.17
C ALA A 354 -34.12 -28.99 -3.10
N VAL A 355 -33.97 -28.69 -4.40
CA VAL A 355 -34.96 -29.02 -5.43
C VAL A 355 -35.16 -30.53 -5.50
N CYS A 356 -34.08 -31.32 -5.51
CA CYS A 356 -34.20 -32.78 -5.57
C CYS A 356 -34.94 -33.34 -4.35
N MET A 357 -34.58 -32.92 -3.13
CA MET A 357 -35.24 -33.38 -1.91
C MET A 357 -36.71 -32.97 -1.83
N ALA A 358 -37.06 -31.78 -2.34
CA ALA A 358 -38.46 -31.37 -2.44
C ALA A 358 -39.25 -32.28 -3.39
N VAL A 359 -38.68 -32.66 -4.54
CA VAL A 359 -39.32 -33.59 -5.49
C VAL A 359 -39.45 -34.99 -4.90
N LEU A 360 -38.44 -35.49 -4.16
CA LEU A 360 -38.54 -36.76 -3.44
C LEU A 360 -39.64 -36.73 -2.37
N ALA A 361 -39.80 -35.61 -1.65
CA ALA A 361 -40.88 -35.41 -0.69
C ALA A 361 -42.27 -35.41 -1.36
N ILE A 362 -42.42 -34.71 -2.50
CA ILE A 362 -43.70 -34.61 -3.22
C ILE A 362 -44.12 -35.98 -3.81
N THR A 363 -43.17 -36.69 -4.42
CA THR A 363 -43.44 -37.99 -5.05
C THR A 363 -43.81 -39.07 -4.04
N THR A 364 -43.35 -38.96 -2.80
CA THR A 364 -43.68 -39.89 -1.70
C THR A 364 -44.84 -39.42 -0.83
N GLY A 365 -45.15 -38.12 -0.79
CA GLY A 365 -46.20 -37.55 0.07
C GLY A 365 -47.60 -37.47 -0.56
N LEU A 366 -47.73 -37.42 -1.88
CA LEU A 366 -49.03 -37.29 -2.56
C LEU A 366 -49.60 -38.64 -3.00
N GLY A 367 -50.38 -39.31 -2.14
CA GLY A 367 -51.12 -40.54 -2.47
C GLY A 367 -50.24 -41.78 -2.70
N THR A 368 -50.81 -42.87 -3.22
CA THR A 368 -50.05 -44.11 -3.46
C THR A 368 -48.96 -43.92 -4.52
N ILE A 369 -47.81 -44.56 -4.30
CA ILE A 369 -46.68 -44.57 -5.25
C ILE A 369 -47.11 -45.35 -6.49
N THR A 370 -47.32 -44.63 -7.60
CA THR A 370 -47.54 -45.22 -8.92
C THR A 370 -46.20 -45.47 -9.61
N HIS A 371 -46.19 -46.35 -10.62
CA HIS A 371 -44.98 -46.63 -11.41
C HIS A 371 -44.32 -45.36 -11.96
N THR A 372 -45.11 -44.38 -12.42
CA THR A 372 -44.62 -43.08 -12.90
C THR A 372 -43.92 -42.27 -11.79
N LYS A 373 -44.48 -42.25 -10.58
CA LYS A 373 -43.86 -41.57 -9.43
C LYS A 373 -42.55 -42.24 -9.01
N ALA A 374 -42.49 -43.57 -9.06
CA ALA A 374 -41.28 -44.33 -8.77
C ALA A 374 -40.15 -44.01 -9.78
N ILE A 375 -40.46 -43.87 -11.08
CA ILE A 375 -39.48 -43.43 -12.10
C ILE A 375 -38.95 -42.03 -11.78
N VAL A 376 -39.84 -41.08 -11.48
CA VAL A 376 -39.43 -39.70 -11.13
C VAL A 376 -38.56 -39.70 -9.87
N TYR A 377 -38.93 -40.49 -8.86
CA TYR A 377 -38.15 -40.64 -7.63
C TYR A 377 -36.72 -41.13 -7.92
N VAL A 378 -36.58 -42.22 -8.68
CA VAL A 378 -35.26 -42.75 -9.06
C VAL A 378 -34.48 -41.72 -9.88
N ALA A 379 -35.10 -41.08 -10.88
CA ALA A 379 -34.44 -40.07 -11.70
C ALA A 379 -33.88 -38.91 -10.85
N PHE A 380 -34.66 -38.40 -9.90
CA PHE A 380 -34.20 -37.32 -9.01
C PHE A 380 -33.17 -37.78 -7.97
N MET A 381 -33.06 -39.08 -7.66
CA MET A 381 -31.90 -39.60 -6.93
C MET A 381 -30.61 -39.55 -7.78
N PHE A 382 -30.69 -39.81 -9.09
CA PHE A 382 -29.54 -39.59 -9.99
C PHE A 382 -29.18 -38.10 -10.09
N VAL A 383 -30.17 -37.21 -10.22
CA VAL A 383 -29.94 -35.75 -10.25
C VAL A 383 -29.37 -35.25 -8.91
N PHE A 384 -29.85 -35.75 -7.77
CA PHE A 384 -29.25 -35.43 -6.47
C PHE A 384 -27.77 -35.83 -6.43
N ASN A 385 -27.43 -37.03 -6.91
CA ASN A 385 -26.04 -37.50 -6.98
C ASN A 385 -25.19 -36.80 -8.05
N PHE A 386 -25.79 -35.97 -8.90
CA PHE A 386 -25.08 -35.01 -9.75
C PHE A 386 -24.74 -33.73 -8.97
N PHE A 387 -25.70 -33.16 -8.24
CA PHE A 387 -25.48 -31.90 -7.50
C PHE A 387 -24.67 -32.08 -6.21
N TYR A 388 -24.80 -33.22 -5.52
CA TYR A 388 -24.12 -33.45 -4.25
C TYR A 388 -22.59 -33.39 -4.37
N PRO A 389 -21.94 -34.09 -5.33
CA PRO A 389 -20.49 -34.02 -5.51
C PRO A 389 -19.93 -32.62 -5.80
N ILE A 390 -20.69 -31.76 -6.51
CA ILE A 390 -20.25 -30.40 -6.89
C ILE A 390 -19.74 -29.60 -5.69
N GLY A 391 -20.37 -29.76 -4.52
CA GLY A 391 -19.97 -29.07 -3.29
C GLY A 391 -19.51 -30.01 -2.17
N PHE A 392 -20.32 -31.01 -1.82
CA PHE A 392 -20.30 -31.65 -0.50
C PHE A 392 -19.70 -33.07 -0.45
N MET A 393 -18.78 -33.40 -1.35
CA MET A 393 -18.04 -34.68 -1.28
C MET A 393 -16.56 -34.52 -0.94
N GLY A 394 -15.89 -33.53 -1.54
CA GLY A 394 -14.51 -33.16 -1.22
C GLY A 394 -14.35 -31.70 -0.77
N GLY A 395 -15.27 -30.82 -1.18
CA GLY A 395 -15.16 -29.38 -0.94
C GLY A 395 -15.18 -29.00 0.54
N ASN A 396 -15.93 -29.73 1.38
CA ASN A 396 -15.96 -29.49 2.83
C ASN A 396 -14.59 -29.75 3.49
N PHE A 397 -13.86 -30.79 3.06
CA PHE A 397 -12.54 -31.11 3.57
C PHE A 397 -11.52 -30.08 3.11
N LEU A 398 -11.57 -29.72 1.81
CA LEU A 398 -10.73 -28.65 1.24
C LEU A 398 -10.91 -27.34 2.00
N TYR A 399 -12.15 -26.86 2.11
CA TYR A 399 -12.44 -25.54 2.67
C TYR A 399 -12.05 -25.45 4.15
N ALA A 400 -12.25 -26.51 4.94
CA ALA A 400 -11.81 -26.56 6.33
C ALA A 400 -10.30 -26.38 6.46
N THR A 401 -9.51 -26.96 5.55
CA THR A 401 -8.05 -26.80 5.56
C THR A 401 -7.56 -25.45 5.05
N GLU A 402 -8.32 -24.78 4.17
CA GLU A 402 -8.01 -23.43 3.66
C GLU A 402 -8.36 -22.33 4.67
N VAL A 403 -9.44 -22.51 5.44
CA VAL A 403 -9.91 -21.52 6.43
C VAL A 403 -9.28 -21.72 7.80
N ALA A 404 -8.70 -22.88 8.12
CA ALA A 404 -8.03 -23.06 9.41
C ALA A 404 -6.61 -22.45 9.40
N PRO A 405 -6.22 -21.69 10.45
CA PRO A 405 -4.92 -21.02 10.52
C PRO A 405 -3.78 -22.01 10.62
N GLY A 406 -2.60 -21.64 10.12
CA GLY A 406 -1.43 -22.53 10.08
C GLY A 406 -1.16 -23.31 11.38
N ARG A 407 -1.26 -22.64 12.52
CA ARG A 407 -0.96 -23.18 13.86
C ARG A 407 -2.01 -24.15 14.40
N LEU A 408 -3.28 -23.92 14.05
CA LEU A 408 -4.42 -24.71 14.52
C LEU A 408 -5.02 -25.56 13.40
N ARG A 409 -4.40 -25.60 12.21
CA ARG A 409 -4.97 -26.22 11.01
C ARG A 409 -5.35 -27.67 11.24
N ALA A 410 -4.42 -28.45 11.81
CA ALA A 410 -4.67 -29.85 12.13
C ALA A 410 -5.78 -30.01 13.18
N ALA A 411 -5.76 -29.22 14.25
CA ALA A 411 -6.71 -29.30 15.36
C ALA A 411 -8.14 -28.82 14.99
N MET A 412 -8.26 -27.76 14.18
CA MET A 412 -9.57 -27.27 13.72
C MET A 412 -10.14 -28.18 12.63
N SER A 413 -9.31 -28.67 11.71
CA SER A 413 -9.74 -29.63 10.69
C SER A 413 -10.17 -30.97 11.31
N SER A 414 -9.48 -31.43 12.35
CA SER A 414 -9.84 -32.65 13.07
C SER A 414 -11.16 -32.51 13.84
N LEU A 415 -11.38 -31.38 14.52
CA LEU A 415 -12.65 -31.07 15.18
C LEU A 415 -13.81 -30.98 14.16
N ALA A 416 -13.59 -30.34 13.02
CA ALA A 416 -14.57 -30.26 11.94
C ALA A 416 -14.90 -31.65 11.34
N THR A 417 -13.88 -32.51 11.20
CA THR A 417 -14.03 -33.90 10.76
C THR A 417 -14.76 -34.74 11.81
N ALA A 418 -14.51 -34.52 13.10
CA ALA A 418 -15.27 -35.17 14.17
C ALA A 418 -16.76 -34.75 14.13
N ASN A 419 -17.04 -33.48 13.86
CA ASN A 419 -18.41 -32.99 13.67
C ASN A 419 -19.08 -33.64 12.44
N HIS A 420 -18.35 -33.84 11.34
CA HIS A 420 -18.84 -34.64 10.22
C HIS A 420 -19.26 -36.04 10.68
N TRP A 421 -18.41 -36.74 11.43
CA TRP A 421 -18.71 -38.10 11.89
C TRP A 421 -19.84 -38.15 12.92
N LEU A 422 -19.97 -37.13 13.77
CA LEU A 422 -21.09 -36.98 14.69
C LEU A 422 -22.42 -36.87 13.94
N TRP A 423 -22.52 -35.98 12.95
CA TRP A 423 -23.77 -35.84 12.20
C TRP A 423 -24.03 -37.03 11.26
N ASN A 424 -22.96 -37.68 10.77
CA ASN A 424 -23.07 -38.96 10.08
C ASN A 424 -23.70 -40.03 10.99
N LEU A 425 -23.21 -40.16 12.22
CA LEU A 425 -23.77 -41.04 13.25
C LEU A 425 -25.26 -40.76 13.50
N VAL A 426 -25.62 -39.48 13.69
CA VAL A 426 -27.01 -39.07 13.90
C VAL A 426 -27.88 -39.47 12.72
N VAL A 427 -27.46 -39.16 11.48
CA VAL A 427 -28.21 -39.52 10.27
C VAL A 427 -28.37 -41.03 10.15
N VAL A 428 -27.30 -41.81 10.33
CA VAL A 428 -27.36 -43.28 10.19
C VAL A 428 -28.28 -43.92 11.22
N LEU A 429 -28.27 -43.46 12.47
CA LEU A 429 -29.16 -43.97 13.53
C LEU A 429 -30.61 -43.57 13.33
N VAL A 430 -30.86 -42.30 12.97
CA VAL A 430 -32.21 -41.75 12.86
C VAL A 430 -32.91 -42.18 11.57
N THR A 431 -32.17 -42.39 10.49
CA THR A 431 -32.75 -42.65 9.15
C THR A 431 -33.78 -43.78 9.13
N PRO A 432 -33.48 -45.02 9.59
CA PRO A 432 -34.47 -46.10 9.53
C PRO A 432 -35.76 -45.80 10.30
N VAL A 433 -35.63 -45.16 11.47
CA VAL A 433 -36.77 -44.78 12.33
C VAL A 433 -37.56 -43.63 11.71
N ALA A 434 -36.88 -42.62 11.16
CA ALA A 434 -37.52 -41.43 10.60
C ALA A 434 -38.30 -41.77 9.31
N ILE A 435 -37.77 -42.63 8.45
CA ILE A 435 -38.53 -43.02 7.24
C ILE A 435 -39.78 -43.84 7.63
N ASP A 436 -39.73 -44.66 8.68
CA ASP A 436 -40.89 -45.43 9.18
C ASP A 436 -41.95 -44.54 9.87
N THR A 437 -41.52 -43.53 10.63
CA THR A 437 -42.42 -42.71 11.47
C THR A 437 -42.97 -41.47 10.77
N ILE A 438 -42.11 -40.68 10.12
CA ILE A 438 -42.49 -39.38 9.51
C ILE A 438 -42.51 -39.41 7.98
N GLY A 439 -42.10 -40.54 7.36
CA GLY A 439 -42.22 -40.79 5.93
C GLY A 439 -41.68 -39.66 5.05
N TYR A 440 -42.54 -39.08 4.22
CA TYR A 440 -42.18 -38.00 3.29
C TYR A 440 -41.66 -36.74 4.01
N GLY A 441 -42.08 -36.50 5.25
CA GLY A 441 -41.66 -35.36 6.07
C GLY A 441 -40.15 -35.35 6.33
N TYR A 442 -39.49 -36.51 6.28
CA TYR A 442 -38.05 -36.61 6.41
C TYR A 442 -37.30 -35.94 5.24
N TYR A 443 -37.80 -36.07 4.01
CA TYR A 443 -37.24 -35.40 2.84
C TYR A 443 -37.48 -33.88 2.87
N VAL A 444 -38.58 -33.42 3.47
CA VAL A 444 -38.86 -31.98 3.66
C VAL A 444 -37.80 -31.33 4.55
N ILE A 445 -37.36 -32.01 5.62
CA ILE A 445 -36.28 -31.52 6.49
C ILE A 445 -35.00 -31.29 5.67
N TYR A 446 -34.60 -32.27 4.85
CA TYR A 446 -33.43 -32.14 3.99
C TYR A 446 -33.57 -31.06 2.91
N ALA A 447 -34.76 -30.88 2.35
CA ALA A 447 -35.03 -29.82 1.38
C ALA A 447 -34.85 -28.43 2.01
N LEU A 448 -35.40 -28.20 3.20
CA LEU A 448 -35.29 -26.93 3.91
C LEU A 448 -33.86 -26.63 4.32
N ILE A 449 -33.15 -27.60 4.92
CA ILE A 449 -31.75 -27.42 5.30
C ILE A 449 -30.90 -27.14 4.05
N SER A 450 -31.09 -27.88 2.96
CA SER A 450 -30.35 -27.66 1.71
C SER A 450 -30.63 -26.28 1.09
N ALA A 451 -31.86 -25.76 1.22
CA ALA A 451 -32.22 -24.42 0.76
C ALA A 451 -31.55 -23.30 1.57
N THR A 452 -31.13 -23.55 2.81
CA THR A 452 -30.36 -22.58 3.59
C THR A 452 -28.90 -22.48 3.17
N ILE A 453 -28.34 -23.53 2.54
CA ILE A 453 -26.93 -23.58 2.16
C ILE A 453 -26.54 -22.39 1.26
N PRO A 454 -27.25 -22.08 0.16
CA PRO A 454 -26.92 -20.93 -0.69
C PRO A 454 -26.90 -19.61 0.08
N VAL A 455 -27.87 -19.40 0.98
CA VAL A 455 -27.99 -18.18 1.79
C VAL A 455 -26.82 -18.06 2.77
N CYS A 456 -26.50 -19.14 3.51
CA CYS A 456 -25.39 -19.15 4.45
C CYS A 456 -24.04 -18.94 3.74
N VAL A 457 -23.80 -19.61 2.61
CA VAL A 457 -22.57 -19.46 1.83
C VAL A 457 -22.44 -18.06 1.25
N TYR A 458 -23.55 -17.47 0.79
CA TYR A 458 -23.56 -16.11 0.26
C TYR A 458 -23.18 -15.07 1.34
N LEU A 459 -23.69 -15.23 2.56
CA LEU A 459 -23.50 -14.24 3.63
C LEU A 459 -22.18 -14.41 4.40
N PHE A 460 -21.76 -15.65 4.65
CA PHE A 460 -20.73 -15.92 5.67
C PHE A 460 -19.46 -16.59 5.15
N TYR A 461 -19.41 -17.11 3.93
CA TYR A 461 -18.24 -17.88 3.49
C TYR A 461 -17.37 -17.04 2.56
N PRO A 462 -16.13 -16.65 2.94
CA PRO A 462 -15.18 -15.99 2.04
C PRO A 462 -14.73 -16.90 0.90
N GLU A 463 -14.27 -16.30 -0.21
CA GLU A 463 -13.73 -17.08 -1.34
C GLU A 463 -12.24 -17.37 -1.13
N THR A 464 -11.86 -18.63 -1.30
CA THR A 464 -10.49 -19.13 -1.04
C THR A 464 -9.76 -19.56 -2.32
N LYS A 465 -10.44 -19.56 -3.47
CA LYS A 465 -9.87 -19.91 -4.78
C LYS A 465 -8.62 -19.10 -5.11
N ASN A 466 -7.55 -19.82 -5.54
CA ASN A 466 -6.27 -19.26 -5.95
C ASN A 466 -5.63 -18.33 -4.89
N ARG A 467 -5.93 -18.53 -3.60
CA ARG A 467 -5.35 -17.73 -2.52
C ARG A 467 -4.28 -18.50 -1.76
N ASN A 468 -3.21 -17.81 -1.40
CA ASN A 468 -2.21 -18.34 -0.51
C ASN A 468 -2.79 -18.59 0.91
N LEU A 469 -2.39 -19.66 1.60
CA LEU A 469 -2.95 -19.99 2.91
C LEU A 469 -2.58 -18.92 3.94
N GLU A 470 -1.35 -18.43 3.87
CA GLU A 470 -0.80 -17.43 4.78
C GLU A 470 -1.46 -16.04 4.55
N MET A 471 -1.90 -15.72 3.33
CA MET A 471 -2.67 -14.50 3.04
C MET A 471 -4.12 -14.58 3.53
N LEU A 472 -4.73 -15.78 3.52
CA LEU A 472 -6.07 -15.97 4.07
C LEU A 472 -6.07 -15.71 5.58
N ASP A 473 -5.01 -16.09 6.30
CA ASP A 473 -4.84 -15.80 7.72
C ASP A 473 -4.94 -14.30 8.02
N GLN A 474 -4.33 -13.46 7.17
CA GLN A 474 -4.38 -12.01 7.33
C GLN A 474 -5.79 -11.44 7.17
N VAL A 475 -6.59 -11.92 6.22
CA VAL A 475 -7.96 -11.40 6.03
C VAL A 475 -8.83 -11.60 7.25
N PHE A 476 -8.65 -12.73 7.95
CA PHE A 476 -9.34 -12.96 9.21
C PHE A 476 -8.78 -12.10 10.34
N ALA A 477 -7.52 -11.66 10.29
CA ALA A 477 -6.91 -10.77 11.27
C ALA A 477 -7.28 -9.29 11.05
N THR A 478 -7.17 -8.80 9.82
CA THR A 478 -7.28 -7.38 9.44
C THR A 478 -8.70 -6.91 9.17
N ALA A 479 -9.67 -7.83 9.05
CA ALA A 479 -11.06 -7.40 8.92
C ALA A 479 -11.49 -6.58 10.14
N PRO A 480 -12.40 -5.61 9.99
CA PRO A 480 -12.96 -4.88 11.14
C PRO A 480 -14.07 -5.69 11.83
N SER A 481 -14.77 -6.57 11.11
CA SER A 481 -15.84 -7.41 11.66
C SER A 481 -16.07 -8.66 10.81
N VAL A 482 -16.76 -9.65 11.37
CA VAL A 482 -17.15 -10.91 10.70
C VAL A 482 -17.89 -10.65 9.38
N TRP A 483 -18.76 -9.63 9.35
CA TRP A 483 -19.55 -9.26 8.16
C TRP A 483 -18.71 -8.69 7.01
N LYS A 484 -17.50 -8.19 7.29
CA LYS A 484 -16.60 -7.61 6.28
C LYS A 484 -15.58 -8.62 5.74
N VAL A 485 -15.43 -9.79 6.38
CA VAL A 485 -14.50 -10.84 5.94
C VAL A 485 -14.81 -11.30 4.52
N VAL A 486 -16.09 -11.53 4.20
CA VAL A 486 -16.50 -11.98 2.85
C VAL A 486 -16.19 -10.92 1.78
N SER A 487 -16.39 -9.63 2.06
CA SER A 487 -16.05 -8.56 1.13
C SER A 487 -14.55 -8.37 0.97
N GLN A 488 -13.79 -8.47 2.05
CA GLN A 488 -12.33 -8.25 2.04
C GLN A 488 -11.60 -9.40 1.34
N ALA A 489 -12.07 -10.64 1.48
CA ALA A 489 -11.55 -11.78 0.74
C ALA A 489 -11.69 -11.62 -0.80
N ARG A 490 -12.66 -10.83 -1.29
CA ARG A 490 -12.80 -10.55 -2.74
C ARG A 490 -11.65 -9.69 -3.27
N GLY A 491 -11.12 -8.78 -2.44
CA GLY A 491 -10.06 -7.83 -2.83
C GLY A 491 -8.64 -8.36 -2.72
N LEU A 492 -8.42 -9.60 -2.26
CA LEU A 492 -7.09 -10.21 -2.20
C LEU A 492 -6.49 -10.39 -3.63
N PRO A 493 -5.16 -10.46 -3.77
CA PRO A 493 -4.48 -10.94 -5.00
C PRO A 493 -4.46 -12.48 -5.10
N GLN A 494 -4.47 -13.01 -6.34
CA GLN A 494 -4.48 -14.47 -6.60
C GLN A 494 -3.04 -14.95 -6.88
N GLY A 495 -2.65 -16.13 -6.39
CA GLY A 495 -1.34 -16.73 -6.68
C GLY A 495 -0.58 -17.26 -5.45
N GLU A 496 0.68 -17.69 -5.68
CA GLU A 496 1.67 -18.07 -4.66
C GLU A 496 2.48 -16.84 -4.19
N GLN A 497 1.81 -15.69 -4.11
CA GLN A 497 2.46 -14.46 -3.68
C GLN A 497 2.68 -14.55 -2.16
N PRO A 498 3.91 -14.34 -1.64
CA PRO A 498 4.11 -14.23 -0.21
C PRO A 498 3.34 -13.02 0.32
N VAL A 499 3.07 -13.01 1.62
CA VAL A 499 2.42 -11.89 2.33
C VAL A 499 3.11 -10.54 2.05
N ALA A 500 4.41 -10.55 1.73
CA ALA A 500 5.17 -9.40 1.27
C ALA A 500 4.58 -8.74 0.00
N GLN A 501 3.92 -9.49 -0.88
CA GLN A 501 3.33 -9.00 -2.14
C GLN A 501 1.91 -8.44 -2.06
N VAL A 502 1.24 -8.47 -0.89
CA VAL A 502 0.04 -7.62 -0.70
C VAL A 502 0.43 -6.16 -0.42
N GLU A 503 1.68 -5.94 -0.02
CA GLU A 503 2.31 -4.62 0.06
C GLU A 503 3.31 -4.35 -1.09
N GLU A 504 3.80 -5.38 -1.80
CA GLU A 504 4.67 -5.27 -2.98
C GLU A 504 3.91 -5.55 -4.29
N GLY A 505 3.02 -4.63 -4.67
CA GLY A 505 2.60 -4.46 -6.07
C GLY A 505 3.62 -3.71 -6.93
N LYS A 506 4.91 -3.72 -6.56
CA LYS A 506 5.97 -2.89 -7.17
C LYS A 506 7.33 -3.60 -7.29
N GLU A 507 7.36 -4.84 -7.75
CA GLU A 507 8.64 -5.55 -7.99
C GLU A 507 8.83 -6.12 -9.42
N ASP A 508 8.11 -5.61 -10.42
CA ASP A 508 8.52 -5.84 -11.84
C ASP A 508 9.53 -4.79 -12.35
N ALA A 509 9.87 -3.76 -11.57
CA ALA A 509 10.91 -2.78 -11.94
C ALA A 509 12.33 -3.39 -11.92
N ALA A 510 12.56 -4.48 -11.17
CA ALA A 510 13.87 -5.11 -11.08
C ALA A 510 14.30 -5.84 -12.36
N ALA A 511 13.35 -6.21 -13.23
CA ALA A 511 13.64 -6.85 -14.50
C ALA A 511 14.16 -5.87 -15.58
N ASP A 512 13.96 -4.56 -15.40
CA ASP A 512 14.32 -3.54 -16.40
C ASP A 512 15.69 -2.87 -16.18
N PHE A 513 16.35 -3.06 -15.02
CA PHE A 513 17.70 -2.51 -14.79
C PHE A 513 18.79 -3.09 -15.71
N CYS A 514 18.50 -4.22 -16.39
CA CYS A 514 19.41 -4.81 -17.38
C CYS A 514 19.55 -4.01 -18.69
N ARG A 515 18.78 -2.92 -18.89
CA ARG A 515 18.85 -2.12 -20.13
C ARG A 515 20.09 -1.22 -20.19
N LEU A 516 20.51 -0.64 -19.06
CA LEU A 516 21.70 0.22 -18.98
C LEU A 516 22.91 -0.61 -18.56
N LYS A 517 23.74 -1.05 -19.52
CA LYS A 517 24.96 -1.83 -19.28
C LYS A 517 26.11 -0.99 -18.67
N ARG A 518 25.83 -0.20 -17.63
CA ARG A 518 26.83 0.60 -16.89
C ARG A 518 26.47 0.71 -15.40
N PRO A 519 27.45 0.97 -14.52
CA PRO A 519 27.20 1.31 -13.12
C PRO A 519 26.28 2.53 -12.98
N LEU A 520 25.36 2.49 -12.01
CA LEU A 520 24.40 3.55 -11.72
C LEU A 520 24.73 4.27 -10.41
N THR A 521 24.53 5.59 -10.38
CA THR A 521 24.56 6.35 -9.13
C THR A 521 23.37 5.96 -8.24
N TYR A 522 23.39 6.31 -6.95
CA TYR A 522 22.27 5.96 -6.07
C TYR A 522 20.97 6.64 -6.52
N SER A 523 21.05 7.92 -6.89
CA SER A 523 19.95 8.69 -7.46
C SER A 523 19.38 8.04 -8.73
N GLU A 524 20.22 7.53 -9.63
CA GLU A 524 19.75 6.82 -10.82
C GLU A 524 19.01 5.54 -10.46
N LYS A 525 19.53 4.73 -9.54
CA LYS A 525 18.85 3.51 -9.08
C LYS A 525 17.46 3.82 -8.54
N VAL A 526 17.35 4.81 -7.67
CA VAL A 526 16.07 5.20 -7.06
C VAL A 526 15.12 5.83 -8.09
N LEU A 527 15.63 6.66 -9.00
CA LEU A 527 14.80 7.33 -10.01
C LEU A 527 14.27 6.32 -11.03
N TYR A 528 15.14 5.44 -11.52
CA TYR A 528 14.81 4.50 -12.59
C TYR A 528 13.98 3.31 -12.09
N SER A 529 14.03 2.99 -10.80
CA SER A 529 13.11 2.02 -10.18
C SER A 529 11.64 2.46 -10.21
N HIS A 530 11.39 3.75 -10.49
CA HIS A 530 10.06 4.35 -10.56
C HIS A 530 9.65 4.75 -11.98
N LEU A 531 10.30 4.23 -13.02
CA LEU A 531 9.83 4.44 -14.39
C LEU A 531 8.46 3.79 -14.59
N ASP A 532 7.62 4.45 -15.39
CA ASP A 532 6.37 3.86 -15.85
C ASP A 532 6.64 2.62 -16.71
N GLU A 533 5.80 1.59 -16.59
CA GLU A 533 5.95 0.31 -17.31
C GLU A 533 5.96 0.49 -18.84
N SER A 534 5.36 1.57 -19.36
CA SER A 534 5.34 1.88 -20.79
C SER A 534 6.64 2.51 -21.31
N PHE A 535 7.60 2.84 -20.44
CA PHE A 535 8.82 3.53 -20.83
C PHE A 535 9.83 2.59 -21.52
N ASP A 536 10.10 2.83 -22.81
CA ASP A 536 10.99 1.99 -23.64
C ASP A 536 12.19 2.75 -24.26
N GLU A 537 12.27 4.06 -24.08
CA GLU A 537 13.30 4.90 -24.68
C GLU A 537 14.68 4.77 -23.98
N PRO A 538 15.80 4.93 -24.72
CA PRO A 538 17.13 5.05 -24.13
C PRO A 538 17.25 6.26 -23.20
N ILE A 539 17.85 6.06 -22.02
CA ILE A 539 18.01 7.11 -21.02
C ILE A 539 19.36 7.82 -21.19
N VAL A 540 19.31 9.10 -21.55
CA VAL A 540 20.46 10.01 -21.67
C VAL A 540 20.24 11.18 -20.72
N ARG A 541 21.16 11.36 -19.77
CA ARG A 541 21.13 12.47 -18.80
C ARG A 541 21.08 13.82 -19.54
N GLY A 542 20.23 14.71 -19.06
CA GLY A 542 20.02 16.04 -19.61
C GLY A 542 19.30 16.08 -20.96
N GLN A 543 18.77 14.96 -21.46
CA GLN A 543 18.11 14.88 -22.77
C GLN A 543 16.77 14.14 -22.71
N SER A 544 16.76 12.88 -22.27
CA SER A 544 15.55 12.04 -22.30
C SER A 544 14.46 12.57 -21.38
N GLN A 545 13.20 12.43 -21.78
CA GLN A 545 12.04 12.81 -20.97
C GLN A 545 11.51 11.58 -20.24
N LEU A 546 11.82 11.43 -18.96
CA LEU A 546 11.38 10.29 -18.15
C LEU A 546 9.89 10.39 -17.83
N ARG A 547 9.22 9.24 -17.78
CA ARG A 547 7.87 9.09 -17.25
C ARG A 547 7.96 8.30 -15.95
N LEU A 548 7.63 8.95 -14.83
CA LEU A 548 7.86 8.42 -13.49
C LEU A 548 6.56 8.20 -12.72
N ARG A 549 6.60 7.26 -11.78
CA ARG A 549 5.48 6.90 -10.91
C ARG A 549 5.82 7.16 -9.44
N PRO A 550 5.70 8.41 -8.97
CA PRO A 550 5.86 8.72 -7.54
C PRO A 550 4.98 7.83 -6.66
N LEU A 551 5.49 7.43 -5.50
CA LEU A 551 4.74 6.60 -4.54
C LEU A 551 3.67 7.39 -3.79
N ARG A 552 3.87 8.71 -3.65
CA ARG A 552 3.01 9.58 -2.86
C ARG A 552 3.15 11.05 -3.25
N ILE A 553 2.23 11.85 -2.72
CA ILE A 553 2.19 13.30 -2.86
C ILE A 553 2.07 13.96 -1.48
N ALA A 554 2.72 15.11 -1.28
CA ALA A 554 2.48 15.98 -0.13
C ALA A 554 2.25 17.42 -0.60
N CYS A 555 1.13 18.02 -0.18
CA CYS A 555 0.76 19.39 -0.53
C CYS A 555 0.71 20.26 0.73
N GLN A 556 1.12 21.52 0.63
CA GLN A 556 0.98 22.51 1.70
C GLN A 556 -0.19 23.46 1.40
N ASP A 557 -0.81 24.04 2.42
CA ASP A 557 -2.08 24.76 2.34
C ASP A 557 -2.12 25.97 1.38
N ALA A 558 -1.01 26.67 1.16
CA ALA A 558 -0.94 27.77 0.19
C ALA A 558 -1.00 27.31 -1.28
N THR A 559 -0.57 26.09 -1.61
CA THR A 559 -0.65 25.53 -2.98
C THR A 559 -1.72 24.44 -3.12
N ALA A 560 -2.03 23.72 -2.05
CA ALA A 560 -3.06 22.69 -2.00
C ALA A 560 -4.43 23.24 -2.38
N GLN A 561 -4.72 24.50 -2.05
CA GLN A 561 -5.97 25.15 -2.43
C GLN A 561 -6.26 25.01 -3.93
N MET A 562 -5.33 25.45 -4.77
CA MET A 562 -5.51 25.44 -6.23
C MET A 562 -5.34 24.03 -6.82
N ALA A 563 -4.44 23.22 -6.28
CA ALA A 563 -4.31 21.82 -6.69
C ALA A 563 -5.60 21.01 -6.46
N LEU A 564 -6.24 21.17 -5.29
CA LEU A 564 -7.51 20.51 -4.97
C LEU A 564 -8.65 21.03 -5.86
N ILE A 565 -8.72 22.34 -6.13
CA ILE A 565 -9.74 22.91 -7.03
C ILE A 565 -9.57 22.38 -8.47
N GLN A 566 -8.33 22.26 -8.95
CA GLN A 566 -8.04 21.64 -10.26
C GLN A 566 -8.40 20.15 -10.25
N PHE A 567 -8.04 19.40 -9.21
CA PHE A 567 -8.39 17.98 -9.08
C PHE A 567 -9.91 17.77 -9.05
N MET A 568 -10.66 18.61 -8.34
CA MET A 568 -12.13 18.62 -8.35
C MET A 568 -12.70 18.77 -9.77
N SER A 569 -12.04 19.60 -10.59
CA SER A 569 -12.46 19.88 -11.96
C SER A 569 -12.08 18.77 -12.94
N ALA A 570 -11.12 17.91 -12.58
CA ALA A 570 -10.77 16.72 -13.37
C ALA A 570 -11.83 15.61 -13.31
N GLY A 571 -12.76 15.66 -12.34
CA GLY A 571 -13.88 14.72 -12.23
C GLY A 571 -13.53 13.36 -11.61
N MET A 572 -12.38 13.23 -10.97
CA MET A 572 -11.92 11.98 -10.34
C MET A 572 -12.57 11.75 -8.96
N ASP A 573 -12.89 10.49 -8.62
CA ASP A 573 -13.52 10.12 -7.34
C ASP A 573 -12.54 10.05 -6.15
N ALA A 574 -11.26 9.83 -6.41
CA ALA A 574 -10.21 9.70 -5.40
C ALA A 574 -8.83 9.92 -6.01
N ALA A 575 -7.87 10.36 -5.21
CA ALA A 575 -6.46 10.38 -5.61
C ALA A 575 -5.94 8.94 -5.84
N ALA A 576 -5.20 8.74 -6.93
CA ALA A 576 -4.64 7.45 -7.33
C ALA A 576 -3.47 6.98 -6.45
N VAL A 577 -2.76 7.91 -5.81
CA VAL A 577 -1.66 7.64 -4.88
C VAL A 577 -1.91 8.32 -3.53
N PRO A 578 -1.34 7.77 -2.42
CA PRO A 578 -1.40 8.41 -1.11
C PRO A 578 -1.01 9.88 -1.18
N THR A 579 -1.94 10.75 -0.79
CA THR A 579 -1.80 12.20 -0.88
C THR A 579 -2.11 12.80 0.49
N THR A 580 -1.29 13.74 0.95
CA THR A 580 -1.53 14.46 2.21
C THR A 580 -1.49 15.96 2.02
N VAL A 581 -2.36 16.68 2.73
CA VAL A 581 -2.38 18.14 2.80
C VAL A 581 -1.94 18.59 4.20
N HIS A 582 -1.07 19.60 4.26
CA HIS A 582 -0.46 20.12 5.49
C HIS A 582 -0.77 21.61 5.65
N CYS A 583 -1.24 22.02 6.83
CA CYS A 583 -1.66 23.41 7.10
C CYS A 583 -0.60 24.19 7.88
N ASP A 584 0.38 24.76 7.18
CA ASP A 584 1.59 25.35 7.76
C ASP A 584 2.01 26.72 7.20
N HIS A 585 1.46 27.20 6.07
CA HIS A 585 1.85 28.50 5.48
C HIS A 585 0.94 29.65 5.88
N LEU A 586 -0.32 29.37 6.25
CA LEU A 586 -1.32 30.39 6.55
C LEU A 586 -1.26 30.92 7.99
N ILE A 587 -0.42 30.36 8.86
CA ILE A 587 -0.29 30.81 10.25
C ILE A 587 0.68 32.00 10.31
N VAL A 588 0.14 33.19 10.59
CA VAL A 588 0.91 34.43 10.72
C VAL A 588 1.46 34.56 12.14
N SER A 589 2.78 34.59 12.27
CA SER A 589 3.51 34.77 13.52
C SER A 589 3.49 36.24 13.97
N ARG A 590 3.24 36.49 15.25
CA ARG A 590 3.34 37.81 15.90
C ARG A 590 3.62 37.72 17.40
N ASP A 591 2.71 37.09 18.13
CA ASP A 591 2.67 37.17 19.61
C ASP A 591 3.05 35.85 20.29
N GLY A 592 3.39 34.82 19.51
CA GLY A 592 3.67 33.47 19.98
C GLY A 592 2.48 32.53 19.82
N GLU A 593 2.72 31.23 19.98
CA GLU A 593 1.78 30.18 19.59
C GLU A 593 0.39 30.30 20.21
N ASP A 594 0.30 30.58 21.51
CA ASP A 594 -0.95 30.62 22.26
C ASP A 594 -1.97 31.63 21.70
N GLN A 595 -1.49 32.64 20.97
CA GLN A 595 -2.31 33.66 20.32
C GLN A 595 -2.37 33.46 18.81
N ASP A 596 -1.24 33.15 18.19
CA ASP A 596 -1.10 33.10 16.73
C ASP A 596 -1.89 31.93 16.11
N LEU A 597 -1.89 30.74 16.73
CA LEU A 597 -2.58 29.57 16.20
C LEU A 597 -4.11 29.70 16.26
N PRO A 598 -4.74 30.07 17.41
CA PRO A 598 -6.19 30.34 17.44
C PRO A 598 -6.61 31.45 16.47
N ARG A 599 -5.82 32.52 16.35
CA ARG A 599 -6.08 33.61 15.39
C ARG A 599 -6.07 33.09 13.95
N ALA A 600 -5.12 32.23 13.59
CA ALA A 600 -5.05 31.65 12.26
C ALA A 600 -6.23 30.71 11.97
N ILE A 601 -6.62 29.87 12.92
CA ILE A 601 -7.79 28.98 12.80
C ILE A 601 -9.05 29.80 12.53
N GLU A 602 -9.24 30.92 13.24
CA GLU A 602 -10.39 31.80 13.01
C GLU A 602 -10.32 32.50 11.64
N ALA A 603 -9.19 33.16 11.35
CA ALA A 603 -9.02 33.97 10.15
C ALA A 603 -9.06 33.16 8.84
N HIS A 604 -8.78 31.86 8.91
CA HIS A 604 -8.67 30.97 7.75
C HIS A 604 -9.59 29.76 7.82
N ARG A 605 -10.59 29.77 8.71
CA ARG A 605 -11.57 28.70 8.89
C ARG A 605 -12.15 28.18 7.58
N GLU A 606 -12.59 29.08 6.71
CA GLU A 606 -13.17 28.73 5.40
C GLU A 606 -12.22 27.88 4.55
N VAL A 607 -10.94 28.24 4.51
CA VAL A 607 -9.92 27.55 3.71
C VAL A 607 -9.58 26.19 4.33
N TYR A 608 -9.47 26.11 5.66
CA TYR A 608 -9.22 24.85 6.36
C TYR A 608 -10.39 23.87 6.21
N GLU A 609 -11.64 24.32 6.35
CA GLU A 609 -12.83 23.49 6.14
C GLU A 609 -12.95 22.98 4.69
N PHE A 610 -12.59 23.82 3.72
CA PHE A 610 -12.50 23.41 2.32
C PHE A 610 -11.48 22.28 2.13
N MET A 611 -10.24 22.46 2.59
CA MET A 611 -9.20 21.45 2.43
C MET A 611 -9.52 20.16 3.18
N GLU A 612 -10.07 20.25 4.39
CA GLU A 612 -10.51 19.08 5.16
C GLU A 612 -11.60 18.31 4.40
N SER A 613 -12.66 19.00 3.95
CA SER A 613 -13.76 18.36 3.21
C SER A 613 -13.32 17.79 1.86
N ALA A 614 -12.41 18.46 1.15
CA ALA A 614 -11.79 17.95 -0.07
C ALA A 614 -10.95 16.69 0.19
N CYS A 615 -10.12 16.69 1.23
CA CYS A 615 -9.31 15.52 1.60
C CYS A 615 -10.20 14.32 1.95
N GLN A 616 -11.25 14.55 2.75
CA GLN A 616 -12.22 13.51 3.10
C GLN A 616 -12.95 12.97 1.86
N LYS A 617 -13.38 13.84 0.93
CA LYS A 617 -14.05 13.44 -0.30
C LYS A 617 -13.14 12.61 -1.20
N TYR A 618 -11.90 13.04 -1.42
CA TYR A 618 -11.00 12.47 -2.43
C TYR A 618 -9.97 11.46 -1.89
N ASN A 619 -10.19 10.92 -0.70
CA ASN A 619 -9.34 9.91 -0.07
C ASN A 619 -7.89 10.37 0.18
N MET A 620 -7.74 11.59 0.70
CA MET A 620 -6.45 12.18 1.05
C MET A 620 -6.35 12.36 2.57
N GLY A 621 -5.14 12.30 3.11
CA GLY A 621 -4.88 12.58 4.53
C GLY A 621 -4.77 14.09 4.79
N PHE A 622 -5.22 14.55 5.95
CA PHE A 622 -5.21 15.97 6.29
C PHE A 622 -4.51 16.23 7.63
N TRP A 623 -3.44 17.01 7.60
CA TRP A 623 -2.75 17.50 8.80
C TRP A 623 -3.28 18.89 9.16
N LYS A 624 -3.83 18.99 10.36
CA LYS A 624 -4.51 20.19 10.87
C LYS A 624 -3.53 21.37 11.05
N PRO A 625 -4.05 22.61 11.11
CA PRO A 625 -3.25 23.77 11.49
C PRO A 625 -2.54 23.54 12.83
N GLY A 626 -1.24 23.82 12.89
CA GLY A 626 -0.40 23.60 14.08
C GLY A 626 0.19 22.19 14.23
N ALA A 627 -0.13 21.27 13.31
CA ALA A 627 0.47 19.93 13.29
C ALA A 627 1.98 19.95 13.06
N GLY A 628 2.46 20.85 12.21
CA GLY A 628 3.85 20.93 11.79
C GLY A 628 4.03 21.34 10.34
N ILE A 629 5.26 21.67 10.01
CA ILE A 629 5.71 22.01 8.68
C ILE A 629 5.79 20.75 7.81
N ILE A 630 5.28 20.83 6.59
CA ILE A 630 5.14 19.72 5.63
C ILE A 630 6.38 18.81 5.59
N HIS A 631 7.58 19.37 5.48
CA HIS A 631 8.82 18.60 5.31
C HIS A 631 9.27 17.86 6.55
N GLN A 632 9.02 18.44 7.73
CA GLN A 632 9.31 17.80 9.00
C GLN A 632 8.35 16.63 9.21
N ILE A 633 7.06 16.84 8.98
CA ILE A 633 6.04 15.77 9.05
C ILE A 633 6.37 14.66 8.03
N VAL A 634 6.80 15.02 6.82
CA VAL A 634 7.23 14.05 5.80
C VAL A 634 8.43 13.24 6.27
N LEU A 635 9.46 13.87 6.84
CA LEU A 635 10.63 13.15 7.35
C LEU A 635 10.24 12.18 8.48
N GLU A 636 9.40 12.64 9.42
CA GLU A 636 8.94 11.90 10.60
C GLU A 636 8.02 10.72 10.27
N ASN A 637 7.21 10.81 9.22
CA ASN A 637 6.11 9.86 8.99
C ASN A 637 6.18 9.11 7.65
N TYR A 638 6.81 9.70 6.63
CA TYR A 638 6.56 9.30 5.24
C TYR A 638 7.80 9.00 4.40
N ALA A 639 8.95 9.61 4.75
CA ALA A 639 10.19 9.41 4.01
C ALA A 639 10.90 8.13 4.46
N PHE A 640 11.46 7.41 3.50
CA PHE A 640 12.26 6.20 3.71
C PHE A 640 13.22 5.98 2.52
N PRO A 641 14.34 5.26 2.73
CA PRO A 641 15.30 4.98 1.67
C PRO A 641 14.69 4.24 0.49
N SER A 642 15.12 4.60 -0.72
CA SER A 642 14.59 4.14 -2.03
C SER A 642 13.19 4.61 -2.42
N GLY A 643 12.46 5.33 -1.57
CA GLY A 643 11.16 5.88 -1.98
C GLY A 643 11.28 7.00 -3.02
N MET A 644 10.19 7.24 -3.77
CA MET A 644 10.01 8.44 -4.60
C MET A 644 8.74 9.20 -4.22
N MET A 645 8.82 10.51 -4.08
CA MET A 645 7.64 11.38 -3.90
C MET A 645 7.78 12.70 -4.64
N ILE A 646 6.63 13.34 -4.83
CA ILE A 646 6.55 14.75 -5.20
C ILE A 646 5.86 15.55 -4.11
N GLY A 647 6.16 16.84 -4.05
CA GLY A 647 5.44 17.76 -3.20
C GLY A 647 5.24 19.11 -3.86
N THR A 648 4.14 19.78 -3.56
CA THR A 648 3.85 21.11 -4.12
C THR A 648 4.62 22.20 -3.38
N ASP A 649 5.90 21.97 -3.11
CA ASP A 649 6.80 22.86 -2.38
C ASP A 649 8.24 22.63 -2.85
N SER A 650 9.05 23.69 -2.90
CA SER A 650 10.44 23.59 -3.38
C SER A 650 11.38 22.84 -2.44
N HIS A 651 11.09 22.79 -1.13
CA HIS A 651 11.94 22.18 -0.11
C HIS A 651 11.60 20.71 0.17
N THR A 652 10.72 20.12 -0.65
CA THR A 652 10.46 18.67 -0.66
C THR A 652 11.73 17.80 -0.72
N PRO A 653 12.85 18.22 -1.35
CA PRO A 653 14.14 17.53 -1.25
C PRO A 653 14.64 17.22 0.17
N ASN A 654 14.09 17.84 1.22
CA ASN A 654 14.36 17.50 2.62
C ASN A 654 14.32 15.98 2.91
N ALA A 655 13.38 15.26 2.30
CA ALA A 655 13.25 13.81 2.46
C ALA A 655 14.43 12.99 1.88
N GLY A 656 15.27 13.61 1.05
CA GLY A 656 16.53 13.04 0.58
C GLY A 656 17.54 12.73 1.69
N GLY A 657 17.38 13.36 2.86
CA GLY A 657 18.12 13.00 4.07
C GLY A 657 17.79 11.61 4.63
N LEU A 658 16.66 11.02 4.22
CA LEU A 658 16.30 9.63 4.46
C LEU A 658 16.40 8.80 3.17
N GLY A 659 17.29 9.17 2.25
CA GLY A 659 17.59 8.40 1.03
C GLY A 659 16.42 8.24 0.06
N MET A 660 15.47 9.18 0.09
CA MET A 660 14.29 9.22 -0.78
C MET A 660 14.50 10.23 -1.92
N ILE A 661 14.09 9.92 -3.15
CA ILE A 661 13.95 10.97 -4.17
C ILE A 661 12.66 11.75 -3.91
N ALA A 662 12.81 13.03 -3.59
CA ALA A 662 11.68 13.89 -3.26
C ALA A 662 11.78 15.20 -4.05
N ILE A 663 10.87 15.41 -4.99
CA ILE A 663 10.96 16.49 -5.98
C ILE A 663 9.87 17.54 -5.74
N GLY A 664 10.27 18.81 -5.73
CA GLY A 664 9.33 19.93 -5.71
C GLY A 664 8.69 20.15 -7.09
N VAL A 665 7.36 20.25 -7.12
CA VAL A 665 6.57 20.43 -8.34
C VAL A 665 5.47 21.49 -8.19
N GLY A 666 4.82 21.86 -9.29
CA GLY A 666 3.62 22.72 -9.28
C GLY A 666 2.36 21.95 -8.85
N GLY A 667 1.26 22.68 -8.62
CA GLY A 667 -0.02 22.05 -8.29
C GLY A 667 -0.56 21.17 -9.42
N ALA A 668 -0.45 21.62 -10.66
CA ALA A 668 -0.85 20.85 -11.85
C ALA A 668 -0.13 19.48 -11.97
N ASP A 669 1.20 19.43 -11.79
CA ASP A 669 1.95 18.17 -11.79
C ASP A 669 1.49 17.23 -10.67
N ALA A 670 1.16 17.79 -9.49
CA ALA A 670 0.57 17.00 -8.42
C ALA A 670 -0.81 16.47 -8.81
N VAL A 671 -1.64 17.25 -9.51
CA VAL A 671 -2.94 16.81 -10.03
C VAL A 671 -2.81 15.67 -11.03
N ASP A 672 -1.81 15.69 -11.93
CA ASP A 672 -1.56 14.57 -12.85
C ASP A 672 -1.33 13.26 -12.07
N VAL A 673 -0.45 13.29 -11.07
CA VAL A 673 -0.13 12.11 -10.27
C VAL A 673 -1.31 11.72 -9.38
N MET A 674 -2.08 12.69 -8.86
CA MET A 674 -3.36 12.42 -8.18
C MET A 674 -4.37 11.75 -9.13
N ALA A 675 -4.36 12.09 -10.41
CA ALA A 675 -5.22 11.50 -11.43
C ALA A 675 -4.70 10.15 -11.95
N GLY A 676 -3.52 9.70 -11.51
CA GLY A 676 -2.91 8.46 -11.96
C GLY A 676 -2.19 8.57 -13.31
N LEU A 677 -1.78 9.77 -13.72
CA LEU A 677 -0.88 9.99 -14.84
C LEU A 677 0.58 9.96 -14.36
N PRO A 678 1.54 9.60 -15.24
CA PRO A 678 2.96 9.64 -14.90
C PRO A 678 3.46 11.09 -14.75
N LEU A 679 4.43 11.29 -13.86
CA LEU A 679 5.18 12.54 -13.78
C LEU A 679 6.20 12.56 -14.91
N GLU A 680 6.12 13.57 -15.78
CA GLU A 680 7.16 13.82 -16.76
C GLU A 680 8.34 14.60 -16.14
N LEU A 681 9.56 14.07 -16.29
CA LEU A 681 10.77 14.71 -15.80
C LEU A 681 11.92 14.54 -16.80
N LYS A 682 12.54 15.63 -17.21
CA LYS A 682 13.79 15.58 -17.98
C LYS A 682 14.87 14.86 -17.16
N ALA A 683 15.47 13.82 -17.71
CA ALA A 683 16.46 12.98 -17.06
C ALA A 683 17.57 13.86 -16.47
N PRO A 684 17.75 13.90 -15.14
CA PRO A 684 18.69 14.81 -14.52
C PRO A 684 20.13 14.35 -14.73
N LYS A 685 21.06 15.32 -14.76
CA LYS A 685 22.49 15.05 -14.53
C LYS A 685 22.71 14.71 -13.05
N VAL A 686 23.88 14.16 -12.69
CA VAL A 686 24.21 13.85 -11.30
C VAL A 686 25.47 14.61 -10.87
N LEU A 687 25.32 15.54 -9.92
CA LEU A 687 26.42 16.25 -9.28
C LEU A 687 26.76 15.51 -7.98
N GLY A 688 27.93 14.88 -7.94
CA GLY A 688 28.42 14.17 -6.77
C GLY A 688 29.11 15.11 -5.78
N VAL A 689 28.74 15.06 -4.51
CA VAL A 689 29.46 15.74 -3.42
C VAL A 689 30.09 14.69 -2.52
N ARG A 690 31.40 14.51 -2.65
CA ARG A 690 32.18 13.55 -1.87
C ARG A 690 32.58 14.16 -0.53
N LEU A 691 32.04 13.60 0.54
CA LEU A 691 32.32 13.99 1.91
C LEU A 691 33.38 13.07 2.53
N THR A 692 34.43 13.65 3.09
CA THR A 692 35.47 12.96 3.86
C THR A 692 35.60 13.56 5.26
N GLY A 693 36.31 12.88 6.16
CA GLY A 693 36.46 13.35 7.54
C GLY A 693 35.16 13.30 8.34
N GLN A 694 35.09 14.06 9.43
CA GLN A 694 33.94 14.18 10.32
C GLN A 694 33.83 15.63 10.83
N LEU A 695 32.59 16.14 10.94
CA LEU A 695 32.31 17.44 11.53
C LEU A 695 32.79 17.49 12.99
N SER A 696 33.37 18.61 13.40
CA SER A 696 33.83 18.81 14.78
C SER A 696 33.60 20.24 15.25
N GLN A 697 33.63 20.45 16.57
CA GLN A 697 33.51 21.76 17.21
C GLN A 697 32.19 22.46 16.86
N TRP A 698 32.27 23.61 16.17
CA TRP A 698 31.15 24.47 15.81
C TRP A 698 30.52 24.15 14.45
N ALA A 699 31.20 23.36 13.62
CA ALA A 699 30.70 23.02 12.29
C ALA A 699 29.49 22.09 12.39
N SER A 700 28.48 22.35 11.57
CA SER A 700 27.21 21.63 11.54
C SER A 700 26.85 21.20 10.11
N PRO A 701 25.84 20.32 9.93
CA PRO A 701 25.36 19.94 8.61
C PRO A 701 24.96 21.14 7.73
N LYS A 702 24.51 22.25 8.33
CA LYS A 702 24.16 23.48 7.61
C LYS A 702 25.35 24.09 6.87
N ASP A 703 26.57 23.92 7.39
CA ASP A 703 27.79 24.47 6.78
C ASP A 703 28.19 23.70 5.50
N ILE A 704 27.81 22.43 5.39
CA ILE A 704 28.05 21.62 4.19
C ILE A 704 27.28 22.22 3.02
N ILE A 705 25.97 22.40 3.15
CA ILE A 705 25.16 22.96 2.08
C ILE A 705 25.45 24.44 1.84
N SER A 706 25.81 25.19 2.88
CA SER A 706 26.27 26.59 2.72
C SER A 706 27.53 26.67 1.87
N THR A 707 28.47 25.74 2.05
CA THR A 707 29.68 25.61 1.22
C THR A 707 29.34 25.22 -0.20
N VAL A 708 28.50 24.20 -0.39
CA VAL A 708 28.08 23.76 -1.73
C VAL A 708 27.40 24.90 -2.48
N ALA A 709 26.46 25.62 -1.85
CA ALA A 709 25.80 26.78 -2.44
C ALA A 709 26.80 27.87 -2.85
N GLY A 710 27.82 28.15 -2.02
CA GLY A 710 28.89 29.09 -2.37
C GLY A 710 29.78 28.64 -3.53
N LEU A 711 29.97 27.33 -3.70
CA LEU A 711 30.79 26.78 -4.78
C LEU A 711 30.07 26.74 -6.13
N ILE A 712 28.76 26.45 -6.12
CA ILE A 712 28.00 26.23 -7.37
C ILE A 712 26.99 27.33 -7.68
N SER A 713 26.82 28.32 -6.80
CA SER A 713 25.81 29.39 -6.89
C SER A 713 24.36 28.89 -6.88
N VAL A 714 23.40 29.82 -6.94
CA VAL A 714 21.96 29.51 -7.10
C VAL A 714 21.58 28.83 -8.42
N LYS A 715 22.52 28.69 -9.37
CA LYS A 715 22.27 28.10 -10.70
C LYS A 715 22.96 26.76 -10.93
N GLY A 716 24.00 26.42 -10.18
CA GLY A 716 24.87 25.30 -10.54
C GLY A 716 24.25 23.92 -10.37
N GLY A 717 23.16 23.79 -9.59
CA GLY A 717 22.39 22.56 -9.48
C GLY A 717 21.34 22.36 -10.57
N THR A 718 21.06 23.36 -11.40
CA THR A 718 19.94 23.34 -12.36
C THR A 718 19.99 22.12 -13.28
N GLY A 719 18.89 21.37 -13.33
CA GLY A 719 18.78 20.16 -14.16
C GLY A 719 19.59 18.96 -13.66
N SER A 720 20.11 19.02 -12.43
CA SER A 720 20.88 17.94 -11.79
C SER A 720 20.22 17.46 -10.50
N ILE A 721 20.53 16.24 -10.08
CA ILE A 721 20.36 15.76 -8.71
C ILE A 721 21.72 15.90 -8.01
N ILE A 722 21.73 16.46 -6.79
CA ILE A 722 22.92 16.47 -5.95
C ILE A 722 22.95 15.20 -5.12
N GLU A 723 23.95 14.35 -5.36
CA GLU A 723 24.13 13.09 -4.62
C GLU A 723 25.35 13.21 -3.71
N TYR A 724 25.11 13.09 -2.40
CA TYR A 724 26.17 13.14 -1.40
C TYR A 724 26.70 11.72 -1.14
N PHE A 725 28.01 11.53 -1.15
CA PHE A 725 28.63 10.21 -0.98
C PHE A 725 29.97 10.31 -0.25
N GLY A 726 30.63 9.16 -0.03
CA GLY A 726 31.93 9.10 0.66
C GLY A 726 31.83 8.83 2.16
N PRO A 727 32.97 8.55 2.84
CA PRO A 727 32.97 8.11 4.22
C PRO A 727 32.41 9.16 5.21
N GLY A 728 32.56 10.44 4.93
CA GLY A 728 32.05 11.51 5.78
C GLY A 728 30.51 11.53 5.84
N SER A 729 29.83 11.07 4.79
CA SER A 729 28.36 11.00 4.76
C SER A 729 27.80 10.05 5.82
N GLN A 730 28.57 9.02 6.21
CA GLN A 730 28.20 8.03 7.23
C GLN A 730 28.36 8.55 8.66
N THR A 731 28.89 9.77 8.84
CA THR A 731 29.06 10.41 10.16
C THR A 731 27.92 11.35 10.52
N LEU A 732 27.03 11.64 9.58
CA LEU A 732 25.93 12.60 9.75
C LEU A 732 24.67 11.91 10.31
N SER A 733 23.90 12.65 11.10
CA SER A 733 22.56 12.24 11.51
C SER A 733 21.57 12.29 10.35
N ALA A 734 20.45 11.57 10.45
CA ALA A 734 19.39 11.60 9.44
C ALA A 734 18.81 13.02 9.24
N THR A 735 18.62 13.76 10.33
CA THR A 735 18.13 15.15 10.33
C THR A 735 19.17 16.14 9.79
N GLY A 736 20.46 15.91 10.05
CA GLY A 736 21.55 16.65 9.44
C GLY A 736 21.63 16.45 7.93
N MET A 737 21.49 15.21 7.45
CA MET A 737 21.38 14.92 6.01
C MET A 737 20.14 15.59 5.39
N ALA A 738 19.02 15.64 6.12
CA ALA A 738 17.81 16.33 5.68
C ALA A 738 18.02 17.85 5.55
N THR A 739 18.73 18.48 6.51
CA THR A 739 19.16 19.90 6.45
C THR A 739 19.91 20.19 5.15
N VAL A 740 20.88 19.33 4.83
CA VAL A 740 21.71 19.46 3.63
C VAL A 740 20.87 19.32 2.36
N CYS A 741 19.97 18.34 2.32
CA CYS A 741 19.12 18.11 1.15
C CYS A 741 18.07 19.21 0.94
N ASN A 742 17.50 19.72 2.04
CA ASN A 742 16.51 20.79 2.05
C ASN A 742 17.02 22.02 1.31
N MET A 743 18.17 22.55 1.76
CA MET A 743 18.75 23.76 1.19
C MET A 743 19.48 23.52 -0.15
N GLY A 744 19.52 22.27 -0.63
CA GLY A 744 19.90 21.96 -2.01
C GLY A 744 18.97 22.61 -3.04
N ALA A 745 17.71 22.87 -2.67
CA ALA A 745 16.74 23.56 -3.53
C ALA A 745 17.22 24.97 -3.95
N GLU A 746 18.00 25.65 -3.09
CA GLU A 746 18.53 27.00 -3.31
C GLU A 746 19.60 27.04 -4.40
N THR A 747 20.16 25.90 -4.78
CA THR A 747 21.15 25.77 -5.87
C THR A 747 20.51 25.52 -7.24
N GLY A 748 19.17 25.42 -7.29
CA GLY A 748 18.40 25.07 -8.48
C GLY A 748 18.32 23.56 -8.76
N ALA A 749 18.85 22.72 -7.86
CA ALA A 749 18.81 21.26 -7.99
C ALA A 749 17.37 20.72 -8.11
N THR A 750 17.21 19.66 -8.90
CA THR A 750 15.92 18.96 -9.03
C THR A 750 15.54 18.31 -7.70
N THR A 751 16.52 17.69 -7.05
CA THR A 751 16.46 17.22 -5.67
C THR A 751 17.89 16.95 -5.18
N SER A 752 18.02 16.58 -3.91
CA SER A 752 19.27 16.17 -3.26
C SER A 752 19.05 14.85 -2.54
N ILE A 753 20.06 14.00 -2.45
CA ILE A 753 19.92 12.67 -1.83
C ILE A 753 21.21 12.18 -1.16
N PHE A 754 21.06 11.47 -0.04
CA PHE A 754 22.10 10.66 0.58
C PHE A 754 21.81 9.16 0.39
N PRO A 755 22.82 8.31 0.14
CA PRO A 755 22.66 6.86 0.18
C PRO A 755 22.34 6.40 1.61
N TYR A 756 21.82 5.19 1.74
CA TYR A 756 21.46 4.64 3.04
C TYR A 756 22.63 4.67 4.02
N SER A 757 22.33 5.06 5.27
CA SER A 757 23.23 4.95 6.41
C SER A 757 22.51 4.36 7.62
N PRO A 758 23.24 3.76 8.58
CA PRO A 758 22.64 3.24 9.82
C PRO A 758 21.84 4.29 10.60
N GLN A 759 22.25 5.56 10.56
CA GLN A 759 21.55 6.67 11.22
C GLN A 759 20.13 6.88 10.67
N MET A 760 19.89 6.57 9.39
CA MET A 760 18.53 6.57 8.82
C MET A 760 17.66 5.50 9.46
N ALA A 761 18.20 4.30 9.68
CA ALA A 761 17.47 3.22 10.36
C ALA A 761 17.21 3.55 11.84
N ASP A 762 18.16 4.20 12.52
CA ASP A 762 17.97 4.65 13.90
C ASP A 762 16.88 5.72 14.00
N TYR A 763 16.85 6.67 13.07
CA TYR A 763 15.78 7.67 12.98
C TYR A 763 14.40 7.03 12.69
N LEU A 764 14.33 6.07 11.76
CA LEU A 764 13.11 5.30 11.49
C LEU A 764 12.61 4.58 12.76
N ARG A 765 13.50 3.94 13.53
CA ARG A 765 13.11 3.30 14.80
C ARG A 765 12.63 4.30 15.85
N SER A 766 13.34 5.43 16.00
CA SER A 766 13.00 6.50 16.94
C SER A 766 11.65 7.16 16.64
N THR A 767 11.22 7.13 15.38
CA THR A 767 9.93 7.64 14.90
C THR A 767 8.87 6.55 14.71
N HIS A 768 8.98 5.44 15.45
CA HIS A 768 8.01 4.32 15.49
C HIS A 768 7.84 3.54 14.18
N ARG A 769 8.83 3.56 13.28
CA ARG A 769 8.84 2.87 11.97
C ARG A 769 9.88 1.75 11.94
N SER A 770 9.87 0.89 12.95
CA SER A 770 10.85 -0.20 13.12
C SER A 770 10.70 -1.33 12.07
N ASP A 771 9.49 -1.52 11.57
CA ASP A 771 9.17 -2.37 10.42
C ASP A 771 9.85 -1.86 9.14
N MET A 772 9.71 -0.56 8.84
CA MET A 772 10.39 0.07 7.71
C MET A 772 11.91 0.01 7.87
N ALA A 773 12.44 0.27 9.08
CA ALA A 773 13.86 0.14 9.35
C ALA A 773 14.39 -1.28 9.08
N ARG A 774 13.58 -2.32 9.36
CA ARG A 774 13.92 -3.72 9.08
C ARG A 774 13.87 -4.02 7.58
N ALA A 775 12.84 -3.54 6.88
CA ALA A 775 12.68 -3.71 5.43
C ALA A 775 13.87 -3.07 4.69
N VAL A 776 14.15 -1.80 4.98
CA VAL A 776 15.30 -1.05 4.44
C VAL A 776 16.62 -1.77 4.76
N GLY A 777 16.80 -2.25 6.00
CA GLY A 777 17.99 -2.98 6.42
C GLY A 777 18.22 -4.28 5.62
N SER A 778 17.15 -4.93 5.14
CA SER A 778 17.25 -6.16 4.35
C SER A 778 17.77 -5.95 2.93
N VAL A 779 17.61 -4.73 2.39
CA VAL A 779 18.08 -4.34 1.04
C VAL A 779 19.22 -3.33 1.07
N ALA A 780 19.78 -3.03 2.26
CA ALA A 780 20.84 -2.06 2.46
C ALA A 780 22.03 -2.14 1.48
N PRO A 781 22.50 -3.33 1.03
CA PRO A 781 23.58 -3.41 0.05
C PRO A 781 23.26 -2.78 -1.32
N GLU A 782 21.98 -2.69 -1.69
CA GLU A 782 21.50 -2.09 -2.94
C GLU A 782 21.24 -0.58 -2.82
N LEU A 783 21.11 -0.07 -1.58
CA LEU A 783 20.76 1.32 -1.28
C LEU A 783 21.96 2.29 -1.31
N ARG A 784 22.80 2.11 -2.32
CA ARG A 784 24.03 2.89 -2.57
C ARG A 784 24.36 2.89 -4.07
N ALA A 785 25.20 3.83 -4.48
CA ALA A 785 25.74 3.85 -5.83
C ALA A 785 26.50 2.55 -6.14
N ASP A 786 26.48 2.13 -7.40
CA ASP A 786 27.31 1.03 -7.87
C ASP A 786 28.80 1.37 -7.80
N GLU A 787 29.63 0.35 -7.69
CA GLU A 787 31.07 0.52 -7.83
C GLU A 787 31.40 1.01 -9.24
N GLY A 788 32.14 2.12 -9.33
CA GLY A 788 32.47 2.76 -10.61
C GLY A 788 31.35 3.62 -11.20
N ALA A 789 30.30 3.97 -10.44
CA ALA A 789 29.29 4.93 -10.88
C ALA A 789 29.90 6.28 -11.25
N GLU A 790 29.52 6.81 -12.41
CA GLU A 790 30.04 8.07 -12.95
C GLU A 790 29.11 9.25 -12.60
N TYR A 791 29.73 10.32 -12.09
CA TYR A 791 29.08 11.60 -11.80
C TYR A 791 29.44 12.62 -12.90
N ASP A 792 28.50 13.45 -13.33
CA ASP A 792 28.74 14.49 -14.34
C ASP A 792 29.71 15.58 -13.83
N GLN A 793 29.70 15.81 -12.52
CA GLN A 793 30.59 16.71 -11.80
C GLN A 793 30.81 16.17 -10.38
N VAL A 794 32.02 16.34 -9.84
CA VAL A 794 32.33 15.97 -8.45
C VAL A 794 32.89 17.18 -7.70
N ILE A 795 32.40 17.40 -6.49
CA ILE A 795 32.93 18.36 -5.51
C ILE A 795 33.39 17.57 -4.29
N GLU A 796 34.58 17.86 -3.77
CA GLU A 796 35.10 17.23 -2.55
C GLU A 796 35.05 18.22 -1.38
N ILE A 797 34.56 17.77 -0.23
CA ILE A 797 34.52 18.55 1.02
C ILE A 797 35.06 17.69 2.15
N ASP A 798 36.13 18.16 2.79
CA ASP A 798 36.66 17.56 4.02
C ASP A 798 35.99 18.19 5.25
N LEU A 799 35.08 17.42 5.86
CA LEU A 799 34.29 17.82 7.02
C LEU A 799 35.15 18.15 8.24
N SER A 800 36.38 17.63 8.33
CA SER A 800 37.28 17.90 9.46
C SER A 800 37.96 19.26 9.37
N THR A 801 37.99 19.88 8.19
CA THR A 801 38.50 21.25 7.98
C THR A 801 37.39 22.27 7.76
N LEU A 802 36.14 21.81 7.68
CA LEU A 802 34.99 22.66 7.47
C LEU A 802 34.78 23.55 8.70
N GLU A 803 34.83 24.87 8.51
CA GLU A 803 34.48 25.85 9.52
C GLU A 803 33.03 26.34 9.35
N PRO A 804 32.41 26.92 10.40
CA PRO A 804 31.06 27.46 10.31
C PRO A 804 30.95 28.57 9.26
N ARG A 805 29.76 28.72 8.66
CA ARG A 805 29.51 29.68 7.58
C ARG A 805 28.24 30.50 7.79
N ILE A 806 28.24 31.70 7.21
CA ILE A 806 27.10 32.60 7.18
C ILE A 806 26.85 33.02 5.74
N ASN A 807 25.63 32.81 5.25
CA ASN A 807 25.25 33.13 3.88
C ASN A 807 24.34 34.36 3.83
N GLY A 808 24.60 35.32 2.93
CA GLY A 808 23.76 36.50 2.73
C GLY A 808 24.53 37.79 2.50
N PRO A 809 23.82 38.94 2.36
CA PRO A 809 22.50 39.20 2.94
C PRO A 809 21.26 39.01 2.03
N PHE A 810 21.43 38.90 0.71
CA PHE A 810 20.30 38.91 -0.24
C PHE A 810 20.20 37.67 -1.14
N THR A 811 21.13 36.74 -0.99
CA THR A 811 21.19 35.51 -1.78
C THR A 811 21.77 34.37 -0.94
N PRO A 812 21.26 33.13 -1.09
CA PRO A 812 21.67 32.02 -0.24
C PRO A 812 23.03 31.45 -0.64
N ASP A 813 23.63 31.86 -1.75
CA ASP A 813 24.94 31.41 -2.23
C ASP A 813 26.11 32.33 -1.87
N LEU A 814 25.87 33.54 -1.35
CA LEU A 814 26.94 34.41 -0.84
C LEU A 814 27.44 33.86 0.50
N SER A 815 28.28 32.83 0.45
CA SER A 815 28.72 32.06 1.62
C SER A 815 30.08 32.49 2.13
N THR A 816 30.09 33.09 3.31
CA THR A 816 31.31 33.61 3.96
C THR A 816 31.68 32.72 5.16
N PRO A 817 32.91 32.19 5.22
CA PRO A 817 33.40 31.49 6.41
C PRO A 817 33.42 32.41 7.64
N LEU A 818 33.10 31.86 8.81
CA LEU A 818 32.96 32.62 10.05
C LEU A 818 34.22 33.42 10.39
N SER A 819 35.41 32.84 10.20
CA SER A 819 36.70 33.50 10.44
C SER A 819 36.93 34.78 9.61
N LYS A 820 36.21 34.96 8.50
CA LYS A 820 36.28 36.13 7.61
C LYS A 820 35.07 37.03 7.70
N PHE A 821 34.04 36.62 8.44
CA PHE A 821 32.74 37.28 8.41
C PHE A 821 32.78 38.68 9.01
N ALA A 822 33.50 38.87 10.13
CA ALA A 822 33.64 40.18 10.78
C ALA A 822 34.23 41.24 9.83
N GLN A 823 35.36 40.91 9.17
CA GLN A 823 35.99 41.78 8.17
C GLN A 823 35.02 42.06 7.01
N THR A 824 34.34 41.04 6.50
CA THR A 824 33.40 41.19 5.39
C THR A 824 32.21 42.08 5.75
N ALA A 825 31.68 41.95 6.97
CA ALA A 825 30.56 42.76 7.46
C ALA A 825 30.94 44.23 7.61
N GLU A 826 32.16 44.51 8.08
CA GLU A 826 32.71 45.86 8.17
C GLU A 826 32.94 46.48 6.78
N GLU A 827 33.59 45.75 5.86
CA GLU A 827 33.86 46.21 4.49
C GLU A 827 32.59 46.54 3.72
N ASN A 828 31.51 45.76 3.90
CA ASN A 828 30.24 45.97 3.25
C ASN A 828 29.29 46.91 4.03
N GLN A 829 29.69 47.37 5.22
CA GLN A 829 28.91 48.26 6.07
C GLN A 829 27.49 47.74 6.35
N TRP A 830 27.36 46.45 6.66
CA TRP A 830 26.05 45.85 6.89
C TRP A 830 25.42 46.38 8.19
N PRO A 831 24.08 46.60 8.23
CA PRO A 831 23.41 47.16 9.40
C PRO A 831 23.49 46.27 10.66
N GLU A 832 23.16 46.85 11.82
CA GLU A 832 23.15 46.14 13.10
C GLU A 832 22.14 44.98 13.15
N LEU A 833 22.46 43.98 13.98
CA LEU A 833 21.62 42.81 14.19
C LEU A 833 20.42 43.15 15.10
N THR A 834 19.21 42.80 14.66
CA THR A 834 17.95 43.20 15.34
C THR A 834 17.04 42.05 15.75
N ALA A 835 17.24 40.85 15.20
CA ALA A 835 16.47 39.66 15.57
C ALA A 835 17.25 38.38 15.25
N GLY A 836 17.03 37.35 16.06
CA GLY A 836 17.47 35.97 15.81
C GLY A 836 16.29 35.04 15.61
N LEU A 837 16.35 34.17 14.61
CA LEU A 837 15.27 33.20 14.34
C LEU A 837 15.83 31.79 14.16
N ILE A 838 15.37 30.85 14.98
CA ILE A 838 15.76 29.44 14.92
C ILE A 838 14.55 28.58 14.56
N GLY A 839 14.74 27.60 13.67
CA GLY A 839 13.73 26.60 13.36
C GLY A 839 13.41 26.50 11.86
N SER A 840 12.12 26.52 11.54
CA SER A 840 11.55 26.19 10.22
C SER A 840 11.83 24.75 9.78
N CYS A 841 11.50 24.36 8.55
CA CYS A 841 11.77 23.00 8.06
C CYS A 841 13.25 22.64 7.96
N THR A 842 14.16 23.63 7.86
CA THR A 842 15.57 23.34 7.59
C THR A 842 16.35 22.93 8.84
N ASN A 843 16.14 23.60 9.97
CA ASN A 843 16.92 23.40 11.19
C ASN A 843 16.03 23.50 12.45
N SER A 844 15.08 22.56 12.59
CA SER A 844 14.19 22.48 13.76
C SER A 844 14.11 21.07 14.35
N SER A 845 15.06 20.20 14.03
CA SER A 845 15.10 18.84 14.56
C SER A 845 15.42 18.82 16.06
N PHE A 846 15.30 17.63 16.67
CA PHE A 846 15.70 17.41 18.05
C PHE A 846 17.18 17.77 18.28
N GLU A 847 18.05 17.40 17.34
CA GLU A 847 19.49 17.71 17.36
C GLU A 847 19.75 19.23 17.29
N ASP A 848 19.11 19.92 16.34
CA ASP A 848 19.22 21.37 16.14
C ASP A 848 18.84 22.12 17.43
N MET A 849 17.68 21.76 17.99
CA MET A 849 17.14 22.39 19.20
C MET A 849 17.99 22.07 20.43
N GLY A 850 18.52 20.84 20.55
CA GLY A 850 19.42 20.45 21.62
C GLY A 850 20.74 21.25 21.60
N ARG A 851 21.37 21.39 20.43
CA ARG A 851 22.60 22.17 20.25
C ARG A 851 22.39 23.65 20.58
N ALA A 852 21.29 24.25 20.12
CA ALA A 852 20.95 25.62 20.47
C ALA A 852 20.64 25.80 21.96
N ALA A 853 19.90 24.86 22.58
CA ALA A 853 19.61 24.90 24.01
C ALA A 853 20.86 24.74 24.88
N HIS A 854 21.86 23.98 24.44
CA HIS A 854 23.14 23.86 25.15
C HIS A 854 23.85 25.23 25.26
N LEU A 855 23.87 26.03 24.19
CA LEU A 855 24.42 27.39 24.25
C LEU A 855 23.54 28.35 25.07
N ALA A 856 22.22 28.24 24.95
CA ALA A 856 21.30 29.02 25.78
C ALA A 856 21.52 28.73 27.28
N GLN A 857 21.75 27.46 27.65
CA GLN A 857 22.03 27.07 29.03
C GLN A 857 23.36 27.63 29.53
N GLN A 858 24.44 27.56 28.72
CA GLN A 858 25.72 28.19 29.08
C GLN A 858 25.57 29.70 29.36
N ALA A 859 24.81 30.40 28.52
CA ALA A 859 24.56 31.82 28.69
C ALA A 859 23.72 32.11 29.96
N LEU A 860 22.68 31.32 30.22
CA LEU A 860 21.86 31.42 31.43
C LEU A 860 22.68 31.18 32.71
N ASP A 861 23.57 30.18 32.70
CA ASP A 861 24.46 29.87 33.83
C ASP A 861 25.46 31.01 34.10
N ALA A 862 25.87 31.73 33.05
CA ALA A 862 26.69 32.94 33.14
C ALA A 862 25.88 34.22 33.44
N GLY A 863 24.56 34.12 33.61
CA GLY A 863 23.66 35.25 33.88
C GLY A 863 23.39 36.17 32.68
N LEU A 864 23.79 35.78 31.47
CA LEU A 864 23.56 36.56 30.26
C LEU A 864 22.08 36.51 29.83
N GLN A 865 21.64 37.56 29.15
CA GLN A 865 20.30 37.68 28.56
C GLN A 865 20.43 38.01 27.06
N PRO A 866 19.50 37.56 26.21
CA PRO A 866 19.48 37.96 24.80
C PRO A 866 19.42 39.48 24.67
N LYS A 867 20.19 40.05 23.76
CA LYS A 867 20.19 41.50 23.49
C LYS A 867 19.14 41.94 22.46
N MET A 868 18.47 40.98 21.83
CA MET A 868 17.42 41.20 20.84
C MET A 868 16.37 40.07 20.90
N PRO A 869 15.21 40.24 20.26
CA PRO A 869 14.21 39.18 20.15
C PRO A 869 14.78 37.90 19.53
N LEU A 870 14.51 36.77 20.18
CA LEU A 870 14.78 35.43 19.68
C LEU A 870 13.46 34.70 19.46
N LEU A 871 13.19 34.29 18.23
CA LEU A 871 11.99 33.55 17.85
C LEU A 871 12.37 32.10 17.52
N ILE A 872 11.60 31.14 18.04
CA ILE A 872 11.89 29.70 17.87
C ILE A 872 10.65 28.98 17.32
N SER A 873 10.81 28.32 16.18
CA SER A 873 9.77 27.54 15.52
C SER A 873 10.11 26.04 15.52
N PRO A 874 9.48 25.22 16.37
CA PRO A 874 9.55 23.76 16.23
C PRO A 874 8.97 23.29 14.89
N GLY A 875 9.54 22.22 14.33
CA GLY A 875 9.13 21.73 13.01
C GLY A 875 7.79 20.99 13.00
N SER A 876 7.42 20.36 14.11
CA SER A 876 6.17 19.61 14.25
C SER A 876 5.71 19.53 15.70
N LEU A 877 4.44 19.18 15.91
CA LEU A 877 3.89 18.91 17.23
C LEU A 877 4.61 17.73 17.91
N GLN A 878 4.93 16.67 17.15
CA GLN A 878 5.73 15.54 17.66
C GLN A 878 7.10 16.00 18.15
N THR A 879 7.81 16.79 17.35
CA THR A 879 9.12 17.33 17.75
C THR A 879 8.97 18.25 18.97
N ARG A 880 7.97 19.15 18.97
CA ARG A 880 7.70 20.08 20.07
C ARG A 880 7.48 19.35 21.39
N ASP A 881 6.57 18.39 21.43
CA ASP A 881 6.25 17.62 22.64
C ASP A 881 7.48 16.83 23.12
N THR A 882 8.27 16.31 22.18
CA THR A 882 9.51 15.57 22.48
C THR A 882 10.59 16.48 23.09
N ILE A 883 10.79 17.69 22.57
CA ILE A 883 11.78 18.64 23.12
C ILE A 883 11.29 19.28 24.43
N GLU A 884 9.98 19.35 24.67
CA GLU A 884 9.43 19.76 25.96
C GLU A 884 9.68 18.70 27.03
N ASP A 885 9.40 17.43 26.74
CA ASP A 885 9.66 16.30 27.65
C ASP A 885 11.16 16.11 27.95
N ALA A 886 12.02 16.35 26.95
CA ALA A 886 13.49 16.30 27.11
C ALA A 886 14.08 17.52 27.86
N GLY A 887 13.26 18.49 28.27
CA GLY A 887 13.70 19.68 29.00
C GLY A 887 14.40 20.74 28.15
N ILE A 888 14.43 20.61 26.83
CA ILE A 888 15.02 21.57 25.88
C ILE A 888 14.16 22.82 25.75
N LEU A 889 12.86 22.65 25.51
CA LEU A 889 11.92 23.76 25.32
C LEU A 889 11.78 24.67 26.57
N PRO A 890 11.79 24.14 27.81
CA PRO A 890 11.91 24.95 29.02
C PRO A 890 13.13 25.89 29.08
N VAL A 891 14.28 25.51 28.51
CA VAL A 891 15.49 26.37 28.47
C VAL A 891 15.20 27.63 27.66
N PHE A 892 14.57 27.47 26.50
CA PHE A 892 14.19 28.60 25.64
C PHE A 892 13.13 29.49 26.29
N LYS A 893 12.12 28.90 26.96
CA LYS A 893 11.12 29.65 27.73
C LYS A 893 11.79 30.47 28.84
N LYS A 894 12.75 29.90 29.56
CA LYS A 894 13.51 30.60 30.62
C LYS A 894 14.36 31.76 30.06
N LEU A 895 14.81 31.65 28.82
CA LEU A 895 15.52 32.71 28.10
C LEU A 895 14.61 33.87 27.66
N GLY A 896 13.28 33.71 27.73
CA GLY A 896 12.33 34.68 27.19
C GLY A 896 12.22 34.63 25.66
N ALA A 897 12.61 33.51 25.02
CA ALA A 897 12.40 33.33 23.59
C ALA A 897 10.90 33.23 23.26
N VAL A 898 10.50 33.80 22.12
CA VAL A 898 9.12 33.71 21.64
C VAL A 898 8.94 32.38 20.91
N MET A 899 8.18 31.47 21.53
CA MET A 899 7.83 30.19 20.91
C MET A 899 6.73 30.39 19.87
N LEU A 900 7.07 30.16 18.61
CA LEU A 900 6.14 30.25 17.49
C LEU A 900 5.33 28.95 17.31
N PRO A 901 4.18 29.01 16.63
CA PRO A 901 3.46 27.80 16.19
C PRO A 901 4.34 26.88 15.34
N ASN A 902 3.98 25.59 15.29
CA ASN A 902 4.62 24.59 14.42
C ASN A 902 4.22 24.81 12.94
N ALA A 903 4.73 25.90 12.36
CA ALA A 903 4.35 26.43 11.05
C ALA A 903 5.54 27.13 10.38
N CYS A 904 5.43 27.44 9.09
CA CYS A 904 6.50 28.13 8.36
C CYS A 904 6.77 29.54 8.92
N GLY A 905 5.71 30.27 9.28
CA GLY A 905 5.79 31.57 9.94
C GLY A 905 6.71 32.56 9.19
N PRO A 906 7.72 33.15 9.86
CA PRO A 906 8.62 34.12 9.23
C PRO A 906 9.37 33.57 8.00
N CYS A 907 9.63 32.26 7.91
CA CYS A 907 10.36 31.67 6.79
C CYS A 907 9.69 31.90 5.43
N CYS A 908 8.35 31.94 5.39
CA CYS A 908 7.57 32.23 4.19
C CYS A 908 7.09 33.69 4.07
N GLY A 909 7.55 34.57 4.97
CA GLY A 909 7.10 35.96 5.05
C GLY A 909 5.80 36.14 5.83
N SER A 910 5.32 35.11 6.53
CA SER A 910 4.14 35.17 7.38
C SER A 910 4.51 35.65 8.79
N TRP A 911 5.14 36.83 8.87
CA TRP A 911 5.50 37.49 10.12
C TRP A 911 5.00 38.94 10.14
N ASP A 912 4.11 39.23 11.09
CA ASP A 912 3.68 40.58 11.38
C ASP A 912 4.69 41.26 12.31
N ARG A 913 5.82 41.67 11.73
CA ARG A 913 6.91 42.33 12.45
C ARG A 913 6.55 43.80 12.76
N THR A 914 6.41 44.13 14.04
CA THR A 914 5.95 45.44 14.52
C THR A 914 7.01 46.27 15.26
N ASP A 915 8.17 45.70 15.60
CA ASP A 915 9.25 46.36 16.34
C ASP A 915 9.99 47.44 15.53
N MET A 916 9.86 47.44 14.19
CA MET A 916 10.50 48.44 13.33
C MET A 916 9.65 48.89 12.13
N PRO A 917 9.75 50.17 11.72
CA PRO A 917 9.10 50.67 10.51
C PRO A 917 9.66 50.02 9.24
N LYS A 918 8.79 49.76 8.25
CA LYS A 918 9.21 49.33 6.90
C LYS A 918 10.14 50.37 6.26
N GLY A 919 11.17 49.89 5.56
CA GLY A 919 12.21 50.72 4.95
C GLY A 919 13.43 50.97 5.83
N THR A 920 13.37 50.62 7.13
CA THR A 920 14.51 50.76 8.04
C THR A 920 15.58 49.70 7.71
N PRO A 921 16.84 50.08 7.40
CA PRO A 921 17.94 49.13 7.23
C PRO A 921 18.25 48.42 8.55
N ASN A 922 18.28 47.10 8.54
CA ASN A 922 18.59 46.27 9.70
C ASN A 922 19.10 44.90 9.25
N SER A 923 19.73 44.17 10.16
CA SER A 923 20.13 42.78 9.93
C SER A 923 19.30 41.81 10.78
N ILE A 924 19.02 40.64 10.20
CA ILE A 924 18.40 39.49 10.86
C ILE A 924 19.29 38.28 10.61
N ILE A 925 19.52 37.48 11.64
CA ILE A 925 20.22 36.20 11.50
C ILE A 925 19.27 35.04 11.77
N THR A 926 19.29 34.04 10.91
CA THR A 926 18.33 32.95 10.97
C THR A 926 18.91 31.59 10.56
N SER A 927 18.33 30.52 11.09
CA SER A 927 18.65 29.14 10.68
C SER A 927 17.84 28.62 9.50
N TYR A 928 17.12 29.49 8.79
CA TYR A 928 16.30 29.11 7.62
C TYR A 928 17.15 28.93 6.35
N ASN A 929 16.53 28.93 5.17
CA ASN A 929 17.15 28.60 3.89
C ASN A 929 17.09 29.72 2.83
N ARG A 930 16.26 30.76 2.99
CA ARG A 930 16.12 31.85 2.02
C ARG A 930 16.22 33.24 2.66
N ASN A 931 16.97 34.11 1.98
CA ASN A 931 17.30 35.46 2.41
C ASN A 931 17.09 36.51 1.31
N PHE A 932 16.18 36.28 0.36
CA PHE A 932 15.84 37.31 -0.63
C PHE A 932 15.30 38.58 0.04
N SER A 933 15.48 39.74 -0.60
CA SER A 933 15.01 41.03 -0.08
C SER A 933 13.51 40.97 0.28
N GLY A 934 13.17 41.41 1.50
CA GLY A 934 11.80 41.40 2.04
C GLY A 934 11.24 40.02 2.38
N ARG A 935 12.03 38.94 2.33
CA ARG A 935 11.51 37.56 2.49
C ARG A 935 10.86 37.28 3.86
N LEU A 936 11.48 37.72 4.96
CA LEU A 936 11.03 37.33 6.30
C LEU A 936 9.92 38.24 6.85
N ASP A 937 10.06 39.54 6.65
CA ASP A 937 9.22 40.56 7.27
C ASP A 937 8.63 41.54 6.26
N SER A 938 8.74 41.31 4.94
CA SER A 938 8.32 42.24 3.90
C SER A 938 8.98 43.63 3.96
N ASN A 939 10.15 43.77 4.60
CA ASN A 939 10.96 44.99 4.55
C ASN A 939 12.13 44.81 3.55
N PRO A 940 12.13 45.52 2.40
CA PRO A 940 13.19 45.38 1.41
C PRO A 940 14.60 45.77 1.91
N ALA A 941 14.68 46.64 2.92
CA ALA A 941 15.93 47.13 3.49
C ALA A 941 16.60 46.14 4.48
N THR A 942 15.90 45.04 4.82
CA THR A 942 16.40 44.04 5.76
C THR A 942 17.43 43.13 5.12
N HIS A 943 18.60 43.04 5.74
CA HIS A 943 19.69 42.14 5.40
C HIS A 943 19.48 40.82 6.15
N ILE A 944 19.36 39.70 5.43
CA ILE A 944 19.02 38.41 6.04
C ILE A 944 20.22 37.46 5.91
N PHE A 945 20.72 36.99 7.04
CA PHE A 945 21.87 36.09 7.12
C PHE A 945 21.43 34.70 7.54
N LEU A 946 21.83 33.68 6.77
CA LEU A 946 21.49 32.28 6.97
C LEU A 946 22.68 31.56 7.61
N THR A 947 22.46 30.84 8.69
CA THR A 947 23.50 30.04 9.36
C THR A 947 22.90 28.88 10.17
N SER A 948 23.66 28.25 11.06
CA SER A 948 23.19 27.19 11.95
C SER A 948 22.47 27.73 13.19
N PRO A 949 21.55 26.95 13.81
CA PRO A 949 20.87 27.33 15.06
C PRO A 949 21.81 27.80 16.18
N GLU A 950 22.93 27.11 16.34
CA GLU A 950 23.93 27.42 17.35
C GLU A 950 24.61 28.78 17.13
N LEU A 951 24.89 29.17 15.89
CA LEU A 951 25.47 30.48 15.60
C LEU A 951 24.44 31.60 15.77
N VAL A 952 23.17 31.36 15.40
CA VAL A 952 22.08 32.29 15.73
C VAL A 952 22.01 32.50 17.24
N MET A 953 22.00 31.41 18.02
CA MET A 953 21.93 31.45 19.47
C MET A 953 23.11 32.21 20.08
N ALA A 954 24.35 31.97 19.62
CA ALA A 954 25.51 32.65 20.16
C ALA A 954 25.47 34.17 19.88
N LYS A 955 25.11 34.56 18.65
CA LYS A 955 25.09 35.96 18.24
C LYS A 955 24.00 36.79 18.92
N VAL A 956 22.85 36.19 19.28
CA VAL A 956 21.80 36.95 19.98
C VAL A 956 22.20 37.46 21.38
N PHE A 957 23.22 36.87 22.01
CA PHE A 957 23.77 37.39 23.27
C PHE A 957 24.81 38.48 23.07
N SER A 958 25.50 38.49 21.91
CA SER A 958 26.50 39.51 21.61
C SER A 958 25.89 40.85 21.24
N GLY A 959 24.75 40.83 20.53
CA GLY A 959 24.18 42.03 19.91
C GLY A 959 24.88 42.44 18.62
N ASP A 960 25.92 41.73 18.21
CA ASP A 960 26.86 42.13 17.17
C ASP A 960 26.87 41.11 16.02
N LEU A 961 26.67 41.63 14.81
CA LEU A 961 26.71 40.84 13.58
C LEU A 961 28.11 40.22 13.36
N SER A 962 29.18 40.88 13.80
CA SER A 962 30.58 40.47 13.61
C SER A 962 31.09 39.46 14.64
N PHE A 963 30.36 39.24 15.74
CA PHE A 963 30.80 38.36 16.84
C PHE A 963 31.09 36.92 16.39
N ASP A 964 32.30 36.42 16.67
CA ASP A 964 32.72 35.04 16.41
C ASP A 964 32.84 34.26 17.74
N PRO A 965 31.88 33.38 18.08
CA PRO A 965 31.91 32.64 19.34
C PRO A 965 33.07 31.64 19.46
N THR A 966 33.81 31.37 18.39
CA THR A 966 34.97 30.47 18.43
C THR A 966 36.21 31.14 19.01
N VAL A 967 36.33 32.47 18.88
CA VAL A 967 37.49 33.25 19.34
C VAL A 967 37.12 34.29 20.40
N ASP A 968 35.98 34.95 20.26
CA ASP A 968 35.58 36.10 21.06
C ASP A 968 35.04 35.74 22.45
N THR A 969 34.89 36.77 23.28
CA THR A 969 34.38 36.69 24.66
C THR A 969 33.31 37.74 24.93
N LEU A 970 32.40 37.46 25.84
CA LEU A 970 31.39 38.39 26.35
C LEU A 970 31.67 38.75 27.81
N THR A 971 31.20 39.92 28.25
CA THR A 971 31.25 40.32 29.66
C THR A 971 29.95 39.92 30.35
N THR A 972 30.04 39.18 31.46
CA THR A 972 28.87 38.80 32.28
C THR A 972 28.36 39.99 33.10
N PRO A 973 27.12 39.93 33.66
CA PRO A 973 26.65 40.96 34.59
C PRO A 973 27.51 41.10 35.86
N SER A 974 28.26 40.05 36.24
CA SER A 974 29.23 40.09 37.35
C SER A 974 30.56 40.79 36.98
N GLY A 975 30.78 41.12 35.70
CA GLY A 975 32.03 41.71 35.19
C GLY A 975 33.10 40.69 34.80
N GLU A 976 32.79 39.40 34.82
CA GLU A 976 33.70 38.32 34.43
C GLU A 976 33.70 38.09 32.90
N THR A 977 34.76 37.48 32.39
CA THR A 977 34.87 37.10 30.97
C THR A 977 34.22 35.74 30.73
N PHE A 978 33.28 35.67 29.79
CA PHE A 978 32.59 34.46 29.36
C PHE A 978 32.94 34.12 27.92
N LYS A 979 33.19 32.84 27.64
CA LYS A 979 33.38 32.31 26.28
C LYS A 979 32.51 31.08 26.08
N PHE A 980 31.75 31.06 25.00
CA PHE A 980 30.95 29.89 24.64
C PHE A 980 31.87 28.69 24.38
N GLN A 981 31.46 27.54 24.93
CA GLN A 981 32.03 26.26 24.55
C GLN A 981 31.27 25.69 23.36
N PRO A 982 31.94 24.93 22.46
CA PRO A 982 31.29 24.30 21.32
C PRO A 982 29.98 23.58 21.70
N PRO A 983 28.91 23.73 20.91
CA PRO A 983 27.61 23.14 21.21
C PRO A 983 27.64 21.61 21.18
N THR A 984 26.93 20.99 22.13
CA THR A 984 26.69 19.54 22.16
C THR A 984 25.19 19.27 22.19
N GLY A 985 24.78 18.12 21.67
CA GLY A 985 23.37 17.70 21.65
C GLY A 985 23.24 16.27 21.14
N ASP A 986 22.29 15.53 21.70
CA ASP A 986 21.96 14.19 21.22
C ASP A 986 21.25 14.29 19.85
N ALA A 987 21.60 13.42 18.90
CA ALA A 987 20.97 13.42 17.58
C ALA A 987 19.50 12.96 17.61
N LEU A 988 19.14 12.10 18.56
CA LEU A 988 17.82 11.51 18.74
C LEU A 988 17.42 11.54 20.22
N PRO A 989 16.11 11.60 20.54
CA PRO A 989 15.62 11.44 21.90
C PRO A 989 15.88 10.02 22.41
N LYS A 990 16.30 9.89 23.68
CA LYS A 990 16.65 8.60 24.31
C LYS A 990 15.47 7.62 24.35
N ASP A 991 14.27 8.13 24.59
CA ASP A 991 13.04 7.34 24.72
C ASP A 991 12.23 7.26 23.41
N GLY A 992 12.80 7.73 22.29
CA GLY A 992 12.08 7.89 21.03
C GLY A 992 11.21 9.16 20.98
N TYR A 993 10.64 9.45 19.82
CA TYR A 993 9.75 10.59 19.62
C TYR A 993 8.36 10.35 20.24
N LYS A 994 7.69 11.39 20.73
CA LYS A 994 6.30 11.29 21.18
C LYS A 994 5.34 11.08 20.01
N GLU A 995 4.19 10.44 20.22
CA GLU A 995 3.14 10.35 19.19
C GLU A 995 2.34 11.66 19.08
N SER A 996 2.03 12.09 17.85
CA SER A 996 1.21 13.30 17.57
C SER A 996 0.00 13.01 16.69
N SER A 997 -0.56 11.79 16.79
CA SER A 997 -1.64 11.29 15.92
C SER A 997 -2.93 12.12 15.97
N SER A 998 -3.14 12.92 17.02
CA SER A 998 -4.30 13.83 17.18
C SER A 998 -4.37 14.95 16.13
N ALA A 999 -3.22 15.31 15.55
CA ALA A 999 -3.09 16.36 14.55
C ALA A 999 -3.39 15.88 13.12
N TYR A 1000 -3.49 14.57 12.90
CA TYR A 1000 -3.80 13.97 11.61
C TYR A 1000 -5.26 13.51 11.52
N LEU A 1001 -5.91 13.78 10.40
CA LEU A 1001 -7.22 13.25 10.04
C LEU A 1001 -7.07 12.29 8.86
N ALA A 1002 -7.34 11.02 9.11
CA ALA A 1002 -7.45 10.01 8.06
C ALA A 1002 -8.75 10.20 7.25
N PRO A 1003 -8.74 9.94 5.94
CA PRO A 1003 -9.95 9.98 5.14
C PRO A 1003 -10.96 8.93 5.64
N PRO A 1004 -12.28 9.25 5.69
CA PRO A 1004 -13.29 8.34 6.17
C PRO A 1004 -13.52 7.19 5.19
N SER A 1005 -13.91 6.03 5.72
CA SER A 1005 -14.18 4.82 4.91
C SER A 1005 -15.44 4.92 4.02
N LYS A 1006 -16.34 5.88 4.28
CA LYS A 1006 -17.53 6.18 3.47
C LYS A 1006 -17.44 7.62 2.96
N ARG A 1007 -17.45 7.82 1.63
CA ARG A 1007 -17.21 9.13 0.98
C ARG A 1007 -18.31 9.56 0.00
N ASP A 1008 -19.24 8.67 -0.33
CA ASP A 1008 -20.23 8.86 -1.41
C ASP A 1008 -21.06 10.14 -1.24
N ASN A 1009 -21.47 10.46 0.00
CA ASN A 1009 -22.30 11.61 0.33
C ASN A 1009 -21.52 12.82 0.85
N LEU A 1010 -20.18 12.79 0.82
CA LEU A 1010 -19.39 13.95 1.21
C LEU A 1010 -19.38 14.96 0.08
N GLU A 1011 -19.53 16.24 0.43
CA GLU A 1011 -19.43 17.36 -0.51
C GLU A 1011 -18.27 18.25 -0.11
N VAL A 1012 -17.58 18.78 -1.11
CA VAL A 1012 -16.51 19.75 -0.90
C VAL A 1012 -17.11 21.13 -0.68
N LYS A 1013 -16.75 21.75 0.45
CA LYS A 1013 -17.31 23.04 0.87
C LYS A 1013 -16.64 24.21 0.15
N ILE A 1014 -17.32 24.79 -0.84
CA ILE A 1014 -16.94 26.07 -1.46
C ILE A 1014 -18.20 26.92 -1.58
N SER A 1015 -18.24 28.09 -0.92
CA SER A 1015 -19.35 29.04 -1.07
C SER A 1015 -19.28 29.75 -2.44
N PRO A 1016 -20.39 29.85 -3.21
CA PRO A 1016 -20.42 30.63 -4.45
C PRO A 1016 -20.11 32.12 -4.28
N SER A 1017 -20.32 32.67 -3.08
CA SER A 1017 -20.02 34.07 -2.75
C SER A 1017 -18.67 34.25 -2.05
N SER A 1018 -17.86 33.19 -1.95
CA SER A 1018 -16.56 33.22 -1.30
C SER A 1018 -15.64 34.23 -1.98
N GLN A 1019 -14.86 34.97 -1.17
CA GLN A 1019 -13.76 35.81 -1.65
C GLN A 1019 -12.40 35.12 -1.53
N ARG A 1020 -12.37 33.90 -0.98
CA ARG A 1020 -11.17 33.13 -0.65
C ARG A 1020 -10.97 31.92 -1.57
N LEU A 1021 -12.07 31.32 -2.01
CA LEU A 1021 -12.11 30.09 -2.81
C LEU A 1021 -13.01 30.31 -4.03
N GLN A 1022 -12.61 29.82 -5.20
CA GLN A 1022 -13.36 29.93 -6.45
C GLN A 1022 -13.28 28.61 -7.22
N ARG A 1023 -14.41 28.07 -7.66
CA ARG A 1023 -14.41 26.95 -8.61
C ARG A 1023 -13.82 27.42 -9.94
N LEU A 1024 -12.98 26.61 -10.57
CA LEU A 1024 -12.40 26.95 -11.86
C LEU A 1024 -13.39 26.63 -12.99
N ALA A 1025 -13.49 27.56 -13.95
CA ALA A 1025 -14.03 27.27 -15.27
C ALA A 1025 -12.91 26.72 -16.16
N PRO A 1026 -13.19 25.74 -17.06
CA PRO A 1026 -12.23 25.32 -18.06
C PRO A 1026 -11.72 26.50 -18.89
N PHE A 1027 -10.42 26.53 -19.22
CA PHE A 1027 -9.89 27.53 -20.14
C PHE A 1027 -10.34 27.24 -21.57
N GLU A 1028 -10.44 28.27 -22.41
CA GLU A 1028 -10.82 28.09 -23.82
C GLU A 1028 -9.76 27.27 -24.58
N PRO A 1029 -10.15 26.24 -25.37
CA PRO A 1029 -9.26 25.53 -26.28
C PRO A 1029 -8.62 26.45 -27.33
N TRP A 1030 -7.51 25.99 -27.92
CA TRP A 1030 -6.88 26.73 -29.01
C TRP A 1030 -7.78 26.75 -30.26
N HIS A 1031 -7.93 27.93 -30.86
CA HIS A 1031 -8.82 28.16 -32.02
C HIS A 1031 -8.28 27.65 -33.36
N GLY A 1032 -7.18 26.89 -33.38
CA GLY A 1032 -6.63 26.26 -34.58
C GLY A 1032 -5.91 27.19 -35.56
N ARG A 1033 -5.61 28.44 -35.17
CA ARG A 1033 -4.93 29.44 -36.01
C ARG A 1033 -3.74 30.05 -35.28
N ASP A 1034 -2.86 30.71 -36.02
CA ASP A 1034 -1.74 31.48 -35.46
C ASP A 1034 -2.27 32.64 -34.58
N PHE A 1035 -1.44 33.10 -33.64
CA PHE A 1035 -1.75 34.29 -32.84
C PHE A 1035 -1.17 35.51 -33.57
N GLU A 1036 -2.05 36.36 -34.09
CA GLU A 1036 -1.69 37.54 -34.88
C GLU A 1036 -1.87 38.83 -34.08
N ASP A 1037 -1.11 39.86 -34.42
CA ASP A 1037 -1.24 41.23 -33.90
C ASP A 1037 -1.33 41.33 -32.37
N CYS A 1038 -0.55 40.50 -31.66
CA CYS A 1038 -0.51 40.51 -30.20
C CYS A 1038 0.20 41.76 -29.69
N VAL A 1039 -0.32 42.34 -28.60
CA VAL A 1039 0.34 43.44 -27.90
C VAL A 1039 1.41 42.89 -26.94
N VAL A 1040 2.53 43.61 -26.81
CA VAL A 1040 3.50 43.33 -25.75
C VAL A 1040 2.99 43.97 -24.45
N LEU A 1041 2.52 43.15 -23.50
CA LEU A 1041 2.00 43.64 -22.22
C LEU A 1041 3.11 44.33 -21.41
N ILE A 1042 4.25 43.64 -21.30
CA ILE A 1042 5.45 44.17 -20.63
C ILE A 1042 6.70 43.48 -21.19
N LYS A 1043 7.76 44.28 -21.40
CA LYS A 1043 9.12 43.80 -21.58
C LYS A 1043 9.83 43.88 -20.23
N THR A 1044 10.22 42.75 -19.65
CA THR A 1044 10.85 42.72 -18.32
C THR A 1044 12.36 42.84 -18.41
N LYS A 1045 13.01 43.54 -17.46
CA LYS A 1045 14.46 43.72 -17.40
C LYS A 1045 15.07 42.97 -16.21
N GLY A 1046 16.12 42.19 -16.47
CA GLY A 1046 16.86 41.48 -15.43
C GLY A 1046 16.05 40.38 -14.75
N LYS A 1047 16.32 40.16 -13.46
CA LYS A 1047 15.76 39.04 -12.69
C LYS A 1047 14.25 39.21 -12.46
N CYS A 1048 13.44 38.30 -13.02
CA CYS A 1048 11.99 38.24 -12.79
C CYS A 1048 11.59 36.88 -12.18
N THR A 1049 11.58 36.82 -10.85
CA THR A 1049 11.17 35.63 -10.07
C THR A 1049 9.65 35.45 -10.01
N THR A 1050 9.19 34.29 -9.56
CA THR A 1050 7.74 34.07 -9.29
C THR A 1050 7.15 35.04 -8.26
N ASP A 1051 7.96 35.62 -7.36
CA ASP A 1051 7.50 36.66 -6.43
C ASP A 1051 7.30 38.02 -7.13
N HIS A 1052 7.96 38.28 -8.27
CA HIS A 1052 7.66 39.44 -9.10
C HIS A 1052 6.40 39.22 -9.95
N ILE A 1053 6.16 37.98 -10.39
CA ILE A 1053 4.98 37.60 -11.19
C ILE A 1053 3.71 37.51 -10.31
N THR A 1054 3.80 36.90 -9.14
CA THR A 1054 2.68 36.71 -8.20
C THR A 1054 3.18 36.83 -6.76
N PRO A 1055 3.29 38.08 -6.24
CA PRO A 1055 3.78 38.32 -4.90
C PRO A 1055 3.06 37.52 -3.83
N ALA A 1056 3.78 37.23 -2.74
CA ALA A 1056 3.28 36.53 -1.57
C ALA A 1056 2.56 37.49 -0.58
N GLY A 1057 2.81 37.30 0.73
CA GLY A 1057 2.35 38.21 1.79
C GLY A 1057 0.83 38.32 1.84
N PRO A 1058 0.24 39.52 1.69
CA PRO A 1058 -1.21 39.71 1.79
C PRO A 1058 -1.99 38.90 0.75
N TRP A 1059 -1.36 38.52 -0.36
CA TRP A 1059 -1.99 37.75 -1.43
C TRP A 1059 -2.17 36.26 -1.11
N PHE A 1060 -1.55 35.73 -0.04
CA PHE A 1060 -1.81 34.35 0.40
C PHE A 1060 -3.29 34.09 0.66
N ARG A 1061 -4.03 35.12 1.05
CA ARG A 1061 -5.47 35.01 1.29
C ARG A 1061 -6.25 34.63 0.02
N TYR A 1062 -5.75 34.90 -1.18
CA TYR A 1062 -6.48 34.64 -2.43
C TYR A 1062 -5.98 33.42 -3.20
N ARG A 1063 -5.14 32.56 -2.61
CA ARG A 1063 -4.56 31.39 -3.32
C ARG A 1063 -5.60 30.40 -3.88
N GLY A 1064 -6.77 30.29 -3.26
CA GLY A 1064 -7.87 29.49 -3.79
C GLY A 1064 -8.83 30.25 -4.71
N HIS A 1065 -8.61 31.54 -5.00
CA HIS A 1065 -9.51 32.38 -5.80
C HIS A 1065 -8.75 33.04 -6.95
N LEU A 1066 -8.80 32.41 -8.13
CA LEU A 1066 -7.98 32.79 -9.29
C LEU A 1066 -8.23 34.24 -9.74
N GLU A 1067 -9.48 34.68 -9.77
CA GLU A 1067 -9.80 36.04 -10.19
C GLU A 1067 -9.24 37.11 -9.25
N ASN A 1068 -9.38 36.94 -7.93
CA ASN A 1068 -8.89 37.89 -6.94
C ASN A 1068 -7.36 37.93 -6.91
N ILE A 1069 -6.70 36.76 -6.96
CA ILE A 1069 -5.24 36.73 -6.96
C ILE A 1069 -4.65 37.29 -8.25
N SER A 1070 -5.36 37.24 -9.39
CA SER A 1070 -4.90 37.83 -10.66
C SER A 1070 -4.71 39.35 -10.61
N ASN A 1071 -5.20 40.04 -9.58
CA ASN A 1071 -4.92 41.45 -9.33
C ASN A 1071 -3.45 41.74 -8.94
N ASN A 1072 -2.62 40.70 -8.76
CA ASN A 1072 -1.20 40.87 -8.48
C ASN A 1072 -0.27 40.42 -9.61
N THR A 1073 -0.83 40.11 -10.78
CA THR A 1073 -0.06 39.62 -11.94
C THR A 1073 0.99 40.64 -12.34
N LEU A 1074 2.27 40.25 -12.27
CA LEU A 1074 3.45 41.00 -12.70
C LEU A 1074 3.67 42.36 -12.01
N ILE A 1075 3.04 42.62 -10.85
CA ILE A 1075 3.19 43.90 -10.16
C ILE A 1075 4.59 44.13 -9.58
N GLY A 1076 5.43 43.09 -9.47
CA GLY A 1076 6.83 43.24 -9.06
C GLY A 1076 7.78 43.33 -10.25
N ALA A 1077 7.34 43.09 -11.48
CA ALA A 1077 8.22 43.06 -12.63
C ALA A 1077 8.71 44.47 -13.00
N VAL A 1078 10.00 44.58 -13.32
CA VAL A 1078 10.62 45.84 -13.77
C VAL A 1078 10.42 45.98 -15.28
N ASN A 1079 9.78 47.06 -15.70
CA ASN A 1079 9.62 47.42 -17.10
C ASN A 1079 10.98 47.84 -17.69
N ALA A 1080 11.41 47.19 -18.77
CA ALA A 1080 12.69 47.42 -19.40
C ALA A 1080 12.84 48.80 -20.05
N GLU A 1081 11.74 49.41 -20.48
CA GLU A 1081 11.75 50.69 -21.18
C GLU A 1081 11.79 51.87 -20.22
N THR A 1082 11.01 51.79 -19.13
CA THR A 1082 10.85 52.89 -18.16
C THR A 1082 11.68 52.71 -16.90
N GLY A 1083 12.12 51.48 -16.60
CA GLY A 1083 12.76 51.12 -15.33
C GLY A 1083 11.80 51.09 -14.13
N GLN A 1084 10.50 51.33 -14.34
CA GLN A 1084 9.50 51.37 -13.28
C GLN A 1084 8.90 49.98 -13.01
N VAL A 1085 8.35 49.82 -11.80
CA VAL A 1085 7.66 48.60 -11.35
C VAL A 1085 6.15 48.85 -11.34
N ASN A 1086 5.36 47.88 -11.80
CA ASN A 1086 3.90 47.98 -11.95
C ASN A 1086 3.39 49.21 -12.72
N SER A 1087 4.15 49.67 -13.72
CA SER A 1087 3.84 50.86 -14.50
C SER A 1087 4.15 50.60 -15.97
N ILE A 1088 3.09 50.51 -16.77
CA ILE A 1088 3.15 50.24 -18.21
C ILE A 1088 2.21 51.17 -18.98
N ARG A 1089 2.40 51.25 -20.29
CA ARG A 1089 1.50 51.93 -21.21
C ARG A 1089 0.44 50.96 -21.72
N ASN A 1090 -0.83 51.38 -21.72
CA ASN A 1090 -1.87 50.68 -22.44
C ASN A 1090 -1.75 50.99 -23.95
N GLN A 1091 -1.42 49.98 -24.75
CA GLN A 1091 -1.13 50.09 -26.18
C GLN A 1091 -2.38 50.29 -27.05
N LEU A 1092 -3.59 50.15 -26.48
CA LEU A 1092 -4.86 50.40 -27.18
C LEU A 1092 -5.41 51.80 -26.88
N THR A 1093 -5.34 52.26 -25.63
CA THR A 1093 -5.83 53.60 -25.23
C THR A 1093 -4.75 54.67 -25.32
N GLY A 1094 -3.47 54.28 -25.27
CA GLY A 1094 -2.33 55.18 -25.20
C GLY A 1094 -2.05 55.73 -23.80
N GLU A 1095 -2.86 55.37 -22.79
CA GLU A 1095 -2.69 55.82 -21.40
C GLU A 1095 -1.39 55.27 -20.78
N GLU A 1096 -0.62 56.17 -20.18
CA GLU A 1096 0.64 55.87 -19.50
C GLU A 1096 0.42 55.51 -18.02
N SER A 1097 1.45 54.95 -17.38
CA SER A 1097 1.51 54.68 -15.94
C SER A 1097 0.35 53.83 -15.40
N GLN A 1098 -0.15 52.91 -16.21
CA GLN A 1098 -1.19 51.96 -15.82
C GLN A 1098 -0.60 50.76 -15.09
N GLU A 1099 -1.36 50.21 -14.15
CA GLU A 1099 -0.99 48.95 -13.49
C GLU A 1099 -1.07 47.79 -14.51
N VAL A 1100 -0.13 46.85 -14.37
CA VAL A 1100 -0.04 45.67 -15.26
C VAL A 1100 -1.33 44.83 -15.26
N PRO A 1101 -1.90 44.42 -14.10
CA PRO A 1101 -3.10 43.58 -14.08
C PRO A 1101 -4.35 44.31 -14.61
N ALA A 1102 -4.48 45.62 -14.37
CA ALA A 1102 -5.59 46.42 -14.88
C ALA A 1102 -5.56 46.49 -16.43
N THR A 1103 -4.37 46.72 -16.99
CA THR A 1103 -4.14 46.76 -18.44
C THR A 1103 -4.40 45.39 -19.07
N ALA A 1104 -3.94 44.30 -18.46
CA ALA A 1104 -4.18 42.95 -18.96
C ALA A 1104 -5.67 42.58 -18.96
N ARG A 1105 -6.43 42.98 -17.91
CA ARG A 1105 -7.90 42.84 -17.90
C ARG A 1105 -8.57 43.64 -19.01
N TYR A 1106 -8.09 44.86 -19.27
CA TYR A 1106 -8.59 45.70 -20.35
C TYR A 1106 -8.37 45.03 -21.72
N TYR A 1107 -7.19 44.47 -21.98
CA TYR A 1107 -6.94 43.72 -23.22
C TYR A 1107 -7.87 42.51 -23.35
N LYS A 1108 -8.04 41.72 -22.27
CA LYS A 1108 -8.96 40.59 -22.26
C LYS A 1108 -10.39 40.99 -22.57
N SER A 1109 -10.90 42.11 -22.03
CA SER A 1109 -12.28 42.56 -22.29
C SER A 1109 -12.51 43.08 -23.71
N HIS A 1110 -11.44 43.27 -24.49
CA HIS A 1110 -11.48 43.69 -25.89
C HIS A 1110 -10.98 42.58 -26.84
N ASP A 1111 -10.91 41.33 -26.35
CA ASP A 1111 -10.44 40.17 -27.11
C ASP A 1111 -9.04 40.37 -27.74
N GLN A 1112 -8.19 41.21 -27.13
CA GLN A 1112 -6.84 41.49 -27.59
C GLN A 1112 -5.84 40.52 -26.96
N PRO A 1113 -5.23 39.60 -27.73
CA PRO A 1113 -4.18 38.72 -27.20
C PRO A 1113 -2.91 39.51 -26.91
N TRP A 1114 -2.16 39.05 -25.91
CA TRP A 1114 -0.92 39.69 -25.49
C TRP A 1114 0.18 38.69 -25.12
N VAL A 1115 1.42 39.17 -25.19
CA VAL A 1115 2.62 38.42 -24.79
C VAL A 1115 3.45 39.17 -23.76
N VAL A 1116 4.35 38.46 -23.08
CA VAL A 1116 5.43 39.04 -22.27
C VAL A 1116 6.77 38.75 -22.94
N ILE A 1117 7.64 39.76 -23.00
CA ILE A 1117 9.03 39.61 -23.41
C ILE A 1117 9.91 39.61 -22.17
N ALA A 1118 10.74 38.59 -22.00
CA ALA A 1118 11.49 38.37 -20.77
C ALA A 1118 12.98 38.09 -20.99
N ASP A 1119 13.75 38.44 -19.96
CA ASP A 1119 15.19 38.21 -19.90
C ASP A 1119 15.51 36.75 -19.49
N HIS A 1120 16.68 36.51 -18.91
CA HIS A 1120 17.14 35.18 -18.48
C HIS A 1120 16.40 34.65 -17.24
N ASN A 1121 16.30 33.32 -17.16
CA ASN A 1121 15.80 32.56 -16.00
C ASN A 1121 14.43 33.06 -15.49
N TYR A 1122 13.52 33.38 -16.42
CA TYR A 1122 12.21 33.91 -16.09
C TYR A 1122 11.40 32.91 -15.26
N GLY A 1123 10.79 33.40 -14.18
CA GLY A 1123 10.02 32.57 -13.24
C GLY A 1123 10.87 31.79 -12.24
N GLU A 1124 12.10 32.23 -11.95
CA GLU A 1124 12.93 31.67 -10.87
C GLU A 1124 12.20 31.68 -9.52
N GLY A 1125 12.41 30.65 -8.69
CA GLY A 1125 11.99 30.68 -7.28
C GLY A 1125 10.90 29.66 -6.93
N SER A 1126 9.81 30.14 -6.32
CA SER A 1126 8.77 29.29 -5.70
C SER A 1126 7.95 28.53 -6.74
N SER A 1127 7.48 27.32 -6.41
CA SER A 1127 6.72 26.43 -7.32
C SER A 1127 5.28 26.87 -7.63
N ARG A 1128 4.93 28.14 -7.38
CA ARG A 1128 3.55 28.66 -7.47
C ARG A 1128 3.02 28.63 -8.90
N GLU A 1129 2.07 27.73 -9.16
CA GLU A 1129 1.38 27.64 -10.44
C GLU A 1129 0.52 28.87 -10.78
N HIS A 1130 0.17 29.70 -9.79
CA HIS A 1130 -0.51 30.98 -10.01
C HIS A 1130 0.26 31.88 -10.97
N ALA A 1131 1.60 31.79 -11.00
CA ALA A 1131 2.43 32.55 -11.93
C ALA A 1131 2.12 32.21 -13.41
N ALA A 1132 1.52 31.05 -13.69
CA ALA A 1132 1.05 30.65 -15.02
C ALA A 1132 -0.47 30.82 -15.17
N LEU A 1133 -1.25 30.49 -14.12
CA LEU A 1133 -2.71 30.61 -14.15
C LEU A 1133 -3.17 32.06 -14.33
N GLN A 1134 -2.52 33.05 -13.71
CA GLN A 1134 -2.98 34.44 -13.78
C GLN A 1134 -2.75 35.07 -15.16
N PRO A 1135 -1.55 34.96 -15.78
CA PRO A 1135 -1.37 35.38 -17.18
C PRO A 1135 -2.39 34.74 -18.11
N ARG A 1136 -2.62 33.42 -17.98
CA ARG A 1136 -3.62 32.70 -18.76
C ARG A 1136 -5.03 33.21 -18.54
N TYR A 1137 -5.42 33.41 -17.28
CA TYR A 1137 -6.72 33.96 -16.90
C TYR A 1137 -6.94 35.36 -17.44
N LEU A 1138 -5.89 36.18 -17.54
CA LEU A 1138 -5.93 37.55 -18.04
C LEU A 1138 -5.75 37.66 -19.57
N GLY A 1139 -5.85 36.56 -20.32
CA GLY A 1139 -5.85 36.57 -21.78
C GLY A 1139 -4.47 36.51 -22.44
N GLY A 1140 -3.41 36.22 -21.68
CA GLY A 1140 -2.07 36.04 -22.23
C GLY A 1140 -1.97 34.75 -23.04
N VAL A 1141 -1.26 34.81 -24.17
CA VAL A 1141 -1.11 33.67 -25.09
C VAL A 1141 0.30 33.07 -25.07
N ALA A 1142 1.33 33.89 -24.85
CA ALA A 1142 2.71 33.43 -24.82
C ALA A 1142 3.60 34.25 -23.86
N ILE A 1143 4.61 33.58 -23.33
CA ILE A 1143 5.77 34.22 -22.68
C ILE A 1143 6.98 33.89 -23.54
N ILE A 1144 7.72 34.91 -23.98
CA ILE A 1144 8.90 34.77 -24.83
C ILE A 1144 10.12 35.26 -24.03
N ALA A 1145 10.99 34.35 -23.64
CA ALA A 1145 12.13 34.64 -22.75
C ALA A 1145 13.48 34.31 -23.39
N LYS A 1146 14.59 34.78 -22.82
CA LYS A 1146 15.91 34.22 -23.15
C LYS A 1146 16.06 32.80 -22.58
N SER A 1147 15.55 32.58 -21.37
CA SER A 1147 15.49 31.26 -20.72
C SER A 1147 14.46 31.22 -19.60
N PHE A 1148 13.98 30.03 -19.22
CA PHE A 1148 13.02 29.82 -18.13
C PHE A 1148 13.60 29.01 -16.96
N ALA A 1149 13.03 29.23 -15.77
CA ALA A 1149 13.16 28.27 -14.68
C ALA A 1149 12.26 27.04 -14.92
N ARG A 1150 12.78 25.84 -14.64
CA ARG A 1150 12.14 24.54 -14.95
C ARG A 1150 10.67 24.43 -14.55
N ILE A 1151 10.35 24.70 -13.28
CA ILE A 1151 8.99 24.52 -12.74
C ILE A 1151 8.02 25.52 -13.38
N HIS A 1152 8.46 26.76 -13.60
CA HIS A 1152 7.61 27.78 -14.18
C HIS A 1152 7.29 27.48 -15.65
N GLU A 1153 8.27 27.01 -16.42
CA GLU A 1153 8.06 26.55 -17.79
C GLU A 1153 7.01 25.42 -17.86
N ALA A 1154 7.12 24.41 -16.98
CA ALA A 1154 6.15 23.33 -16.90
C ALA A 1154 4.74 23.84 -16.57
N ASN A 1155 4.63 24.75 -15.59
CA ASN A 1155 3.35 25.37 -15.23
C ASN A 1155 2.71 26.12 -16.39
N LEU A 1156 3.48 26.89 -17.18
CA LEU A 1156 2.96 27.60 -18.36
C LEU A 1156 2.34 26.63 -19.37
N LYS A 1157 3.05 25.55 -19.70
CA LYS A 1157 2.57 24.53 -20.64
C LYS A 1157 1.31 23.83 -20.13
N LYS A 1158 1.25 23.51 -18.83
CA LYS A 1158 0.06 22.89 -18.21
C LYS A 1158 -1.18 23.78 -18.28
N GLN A 1159 -1.02 25.10 -18.23
CA GLN A 1159 -2.11 26.06 -18.39
C GLN A 1159 -2.40 26.42 -19.87
N GLY A 1160 -1.81 25.69 -20.82
CA GLY A 1160 -2.02 25.90 -22.26
C GLY A 1160 -1.41 27.20 -22.80
N MET A 1161 -0.42 27.77 -22.11
CA MET A 1161 0.34 28.91 -22.63
C MET A 1161 1.57 28.46 -23.42
N LEU A 1162 1.99 29.26 -24.39
CA LEU A 1162 3.24 29.05 -25.12
C LEU A 1162 4.43 29.60 -24.31
N ALA A 1163 5.28 28.71 -23.80
CA ALA A 1163 6.59 29.06 -23.24
C ALA A 1163 7.65 28.95 -24.33
N LEU A 1164 8.12 30.09 -24.84
CA LEU A 1164 9.00 30.16 -26.01
C LEU A 1164 10.32 30.84 -25.66
N THR A 1165 11.41 30.41 -26.29
CA THR A 1165 12.75 30.99 -26.11
C THR A 1165 13.30 31.53 -27.40
N PHE A 1166 14.03 32.64 -27.37
CA PHE A 1166 14.70 33.17 -28.56
C PHE A 1166 15.79 32.22 -29.06
N ALA A 1167 15.82 31.92 -30.36
CA ALA A 1167 16.95 31.20 -30.96
C ALA A 1167 18.22 32.07 -30.95
N ASN A 1168 18.05 33.39 -31.06
CA ASN A 1168 19.11 34.39 -30.91
C ASN A 1168 18.72 35.40 -29.83
N GLU A 1169 19.42 35.38 -28.69
CA GLU A 1169 19.11 36.25 -27.56
C GLU A 1169 19.19 37.75 -27.87
N ALA A 1170 19.93 38.16 -28.92
CA ALA A 1170 20.00 39.56 -29.34
C ALA A 1170 18.65 40.09 -29.87
N ASP A 1171 17.73 39.20 -30.26
CA ASP A 1171 16.40 39.59 -30.71
C ASP A 1171 15.54 40.18 -29.58
N TYR A 1172 15.83 39.84 -28.32
CA TYR A 1172 15.22 40.49 -27.16
C TYR A 1172 15.43 42.02 -27.19
N ASP A 1173 16.61 42.49 -27.57
CA ASP A 1173 16.95 43.93 -27.54
C ASP A 1173 16.25 44.72 -28.65
N ARG A 1174 15.84 44.04 -29.73
CA ARG A 1174 15.17 44.63 -30.91
C ARG A 1174 13.67 44.86 -30.73
N ILE A 1175 13.05 44.22 -29.74
CA ILE A 1175 11.60 44.29 -29.51
C ILE A 1175 11.29 45.40 -28.50
N HIS A 1176 10.31 46.24 -28.82
CA HIS A 1176 9.78 47.29 -27.96
C HIS A 1176 8.34 46.99 -27.52
N ALA A 1177 7.91 47.58 -26.40
CA ALA A 1177 6.56 47.39 -25.88
C ALA A 1177 5.48 47.99 -26.80
N SER A 1178 5.86 48.96 -27.65
CA SER A 1178 4.99 49.55 -28.68
C SER A 1178 4.78 48.66 -29.90
N ASP A 1179 5.57 47.61 -30.07
CA ASP A 1179 5.50 46.75 -31.24
C ASP A 1179 4.27 45.84 -31.20
N ARG A 1180 3.94 45.27 -32.36
CA ARG A 1180 2.96 44.19 -32.50
C ARG A 1180 3.67 42.92 -32.91
N VAL A 1181 3.30 41.80 -32.29
CA VAL A 1181 3.96 40.53 -32.55
C VAL A 1181 2.98 39.45 -32.99
N SER A 1182 3.38 38.61 -33.93
CA SER A 1182 2.61 37.46 -34.38
C SER A 1182 3.43 36.19 -34.26
N ILE A 1183 2.84 35.13 -33.71
CA ILE A 1183 3.47 33.81 -33.54
C ILE A 1183 2.92 32.89 -34.61
N ARG A 1184 3.76 32.56 -35.59
CA ARG A 1184 3.39 31.79 -36.78
C ARG A 1184 3.87 30.35 -36.72
N GLY A 1185 3.11 29.46 -37.39
CA GLY A 1185 3.45 28.04 -37.53
C GLY A 1185 2.83 27.13 -36.47
N LEU A 1186 1.82 27.59 -35.73
CA LEU A 1186 1.19 26.81 -34.66
C LEU A 1186 0.40 25.60 -35.18
N ALA A 1187 -0.13 25.68 -36.41
CA ALA A 1187 -0.77 24.55 -37.08
C ALA A 1187 0.14 23.34 -37.25
N GLU A 1188 1.45 23.58 -37.38
CA GLU A 1188 2.47 22.55 -37.59
C GLU A 1188 3.37 22.40 -36.36
N LEU A 1189 2.91 22.85 -35.19
CA LEU A 1189 3.64 22.73 -33.93
C LEU A 1189 3.95 21.25 -33.66
N ALA A 1190 5.24 20.94 -33.54
CA ALA A 1190 5.77 19.59 -33.34
C ALA A 1190 7.05 19.66 -32.49
N PRO A 1191 7.40 18.60 -31.72
CA PRO A 1191 8.62 18.58 -30.93
C PRO A 1191 9.87 18.85 -31.80
N GLY A 1192 10.74 19.77 -31.34
CA GLY A 1192 11.99 20.12 -32.03
C GLY A 1192 11.84 21.03 -33.25
N LYS A 1193 10.62 21.45 -33.63
CA LYS A 1193 10.39 22.38 -34.74
C LYS A 1193 10.18 23.80 -34.22
N ASN A 1194 11.03 24.72 -34.65
CA ASN A 1194 10.96 26.12 -34.24
C ASN A 1194 9.75 26.85 -34.86
N LEU A 1195 9.30 27.90 -34.16
CA LEU A 1195 8.23 28.80 -34.59
C LEU A 1195 8.83 30.12 -35.09
N THR A 1196 8.02 30.92 -35.81
CA THR A 1196 8.43 32.24 -36.29
C THR A 1196 7.73 33.33 -35.50
N LEU A 1197 8.51 34.23 -34.90
CA LEU A 1197 8.04 35.50 -34.36
C LEU A 1197 8.16 36.56 -35.46
N GLN A 1198 7.02 37.06 -35.93
CA GLN A 1198 7.00 38.24 -36.77
C GLN A 1198 6.73 39.47 -35.89
N VAL A 1199 7.57 40.49 -36.01
CA VAL A 1199 7.46 41.74 -35.26
C VAL A 1199 7.22 42.88 -36.22
N THR A 1200 6.14 43.63 -35.97
CA THR A 1200 5.81 44.88 -36.66
C THR A 1200 6.10 46.03 -35.72
N SER A 1201 7.09 46.85 -36.05
CA SER A 1201 7.46 48.01 -35.24
C SER A 1201 6.35 49.07 -35.24
N ALA A 1202 6.40 49.99 -34.28
CA ALA A 1202 5.50 51.15 -34.27
C ALA A 1202 5.58 52.02 -35.55
N GLN A 1203 6.68 51.95 -36.30
CA GLN A 1203 6.88 52.63 -37.59
C GLN A 1203 6.43 51.80 -38.80
N GLY A 1204 5.94 50.56 -38.58
CA GLY A 1204 5.47 49.65 -39.62
C GLY A 1204 6.55 48.78 -40.27
N GLU A 1205 7.78 48.78 -39.74
CA GLU A 1205 8.83 47.87 -40.22
C GLU A 1205 8.56 46.46 -39.73
N ILE A 1206 8.65 45.49 -40.64
CA ILE A 1206 8.41 44.08 -40.34
C ILE A 1206 9.73 43.32 -40.38
N TRP A 1207 10.02 42.57 -39.31
CA TRP A 1207 11.14 41.64 -39.26
C TRP A 1207 10.73 40.34 -38.57
N GLU A 1208 11.51 39.29 -38.79
CA GLU A 1208 11.23 37.96 -38.24
C GLU A 1208 12.40 37.46 -37.39
N ALA A 1209 12.06 36.71 -36.34
CA ALA A 1209 12.97 35.94 -35.51
C ALA A 1209 12.47 34.52 -35.33
N GLU A 1210 13.39 33.63 -35.00
CA GLU A 1210 13.09 32.22 -34.73
C GLU A 1210 12.92 32.00 -33.22
N LEU A 1211 11.85 31.28 -32.86
CA LEU A 1211 11.54 30.90 -31.49
C LEU A 1211 11.65 29.39 -31.31
N GLN A 1212 12.42 28.99 -30.30
CA GLN A 1212 12.58 27.61 -29.87
C GLN A 1212 11.58 27.28 -28.75
N HIS A 1213 11.33 25.99 -28.57
CA HIS A 1213 10.52 25.48 -27.47
C HIS A 1213 10.91 24.05 -27.07
N THR A 1214 10.47 23.63 -25.89
CA THR A 1214 10.73 22.27 -25.37
C THR A 1214 9.46 21.43 -25.18
N PHE A 1215 8.37 21.76 -25.89
CA PHE A 1215 7.13 20.97 -25.85
C PHE A 1215 7.35 19.51 -26.31
N THR A 1216 6.84 18.57 -25.53
CA THR A 1216 6.60 17.17 -25.96
C THR A 1216 5.28 17.07 -26.72
N GLU A 1217 5.04 15.95 -27.41
CA GLU A 1217 3.77 15.72 -28.12
C GLU A 1217 2.56 15.82 -27.18
N GLU A 1218 2.70 15.29 -25.96
CA GLU A 1218 1.67 15.38 -24.93
C GLU A 1218 1.40 16.83 -24.50
N GLN A 1219 2.46 17.61 -24.30
CA GLN A 1219 2.35 19.03 -23.92
C GLN A 1219 1.75 19.88 -25.04
N ILE A 1220 1.96 19.52 -26.32
CA ILE A 1220 1.25 20.12 -27.45
C ILE A 1220 -0.25 19.79 -27.36
N GLY A 1221 -0.60 18.58 -26.92
CA GLY A 1221 -1.97 18.21 -26.57
C GLY A 1221 -2.60 19.14 -25.52
N TYR A 1222 -1.85 19.50 -24.46
CA TYR A 1222 -2.32 20.45 -23.44
C TYR A 1222 -2.60 21.83 -24.03
N PHE A 1223 -1.70 22.34 -24.87
CA PHE A 1223 -1.87 23.61 -25.57
C PHE A 1223 -3.13 23.59 -26.44
N ARG A 1224 -3.29 22.55 -27.28
CA ARG A 1224 -4.46 22.43 -28.17
C ARG A 1224 -5.78 22.35 -27.40
N ALA A 1225 -5.81 21.59 -26.30
CA ALA A 1225 -6.99 21.47 -25.44
C ALA A 1225 -7.28 22.74 -24.61
N GLY A 1226 -6.34 23.69 -24.55
CA GLY A 1226 -6.43 24.93 -23.76
C GLY A 1226 -5.82 24.81 -22.36
N SER A 1227 -5.68 23.59 -21.83
CA SER A 1227 -4.90 23.22 -20.64
C SER A 1227 -4.75 21.69 -20.54
N ALA A 1228 -3.85 21.21 -19.69
CA ALA A 1228 -3.77 19.79 -19.34
C ALA A 1228 -5.04 19.29 -18.65
N LEU A 1229 -5.67 20.13 -17.84
CA LEU A 1229 -6.91 19.81 -17.13
C LEU A 1229 -8.09 19.58 -18.09
N ASN A 1230 -8.18 20.38 -19.17
CA ASN A 1230 -9.19 20.19 -20.21
C ASN A 1230 -9.00 18.84 -20.93
N LEU A 1231 -7.75 18.48 -21.22
CA LEU A 1231 -7.45 17.20 -21.86
C LEU A 1231 -7.84 16.02 -20.95
N MET A 1232 -7.53 16.11 -19.65
CA MET A 1232 -7.91 15.09 -18.66
C MET A 1232 -9.43 14.90 -18.56
N SER A 1233 -10.18 16.00 -18.41
CA SER A 1233 -11.66 15.95 -18.29
C SER A 1233 -12.37 15.47 -19.57
N GLY A 1234 -11.81 15.76 -20.75
CA GLY A 1234 -12.33 15.28 -22.04
C GLY A 1234 -12.25 13.76 -22.20
N GLY A 1235 -11.20 13.13 -21.65
CA GLY A 1235 -11.01 11.67 -21.70
C GLY A 1235 -12.05 10.89 -20.89
N VAL A 1236 -12.45 11.41 -19.73
CA VAL A 1236 -13.41 10.78 -18.80
C VAL A 1236 -14.82 10.67 -19.38
N ASN A 1237 -15.22 11.56 -20.30
CA ASN A 1237 -16.52 11.50 -20.98
C ASN A 1237 -16.54 10.58 -22.21
N SER A 1238 -15.41 9.96 -22.58
CA SER A 1238 -15.26 9.11 -23.77
C SER A 1238 -14.96 7.63 -23.50
N SER A 1239 -14.86 7.25 -22.22
CA SER A 1239 -14.78 5.88 -21.70
C SER A 1239 -16.05 5.52 -20.94
#